data_AF-A0A9J7ZB88-F1
#
_entry.id   AF-A0A9J7ZB88-F1
#
_cell.length_a   1.000
_cell.length_b   1.000
_cell.length_c   1.000
_cell.angle_alpha   90.00
_cell.angle_beta   90.00
_cell.angle_gamma   90.00
#
_symmetry.space_group_name_H-M   'P 1'
#
loop_
_entity.id
_entity.type
_entity.pdbx_description
1 polymer ?
#
loop_
_entity_poly.entity_id
_entity_poly.type
_entity_poly.pdbx_seq_one_letter_code
_entity_poly.pdbx_strand_id
1 'polypeptide(L)'
;MKRNFCGSTPTSECTNVSNKRQKNQNTRMGQSESGYVASKDFETRSDACSGQRSAVPLAVVEEILLNLPAHQVVQVCRLVCHEWKELVDSAAHWRERCRTEGLQPYDASRPPEDWRLFYFLSKFRRNLLKNPRAEDGLQAWEIVQNGADRWVTERNRNEGDRWATERNRKLFPENTVTRCFVTYHSQCFKEQLIDLKKEGYSDAFMDQLRPRIKISDWYTPLSDYGSQYWLSVELLDQEKNPIRTYHPYKVFFQQGSDYPWCQITYVFRDYGPGVRFIRFTHGGMGWSGIRVTNSSVEICPAAERLRCTKPNLLKNPSAQDGLRGWKIVRSGGDCWVIGENWKPIPDSVTSCFVTSYGLCLKRQLIDLNKEGYSETFMDQVQPHIKISDWYGPRWDCGSEYQICVELLDQRKNPIKTFQPEKVILSFKSSEQWCEMSHVFKNYGPGVRFIRFTHGGNDTQFWAGHYGIRVTNSSVVIYPADESFSLTYRNLLKNPSAQEGLQGWEIVADGGDRWVTGGNRTTFPVNTCFVTSYGLCLKEQLIDLKEEGYSDALMDQQQPHIKVSDWYAPLSDCGSEYQICVELLDEKKKPISTFQPEKVFFQQGTIYPWRQMFHVFRNYGPGVRFIRFTHGGKDTKFQEGQHGIQCSGQQSAVPLAVVEEILLNLPAHQVVQVCRLVCHEWKELVDSAAHWRERCRTEGLQPYDASRPPEDWRLFYFLSKFRRNLLKNPRAEDGLQGWEIVQNGADRWVTERNSKPFPDNTVTRCFVTSHGLCLKEQLIDLKKEGYSDAFMDQLRPRIKISDWYIPPSGYRSHYTLYVQFLDQEKNPIRTCHPYNYFRQQGSDYPWCQITYVFRDYGPGVQFIRFTHGGMGWSGIRVTNSSVEICPAAER
;
A
#
# COMPACT_ATOMS: atom_id res chain seq x y z
N MET A 1 -44.91 -39.47 38.81
CA MET A 1 -45.94 -39.09 39.80
C MET A 1 -46.51 -37.73 39.41
N LYS A 2 -47.84 -37.66 39.28
CA LYS A 2 -48.77 -36.51 39.28
C LYS A 2 -48.28 -35.16 38.70
N ARG A 3 -48.81 -34.71 37.54
CA ARG A 3 -50.13 -34.03 37.33
C ARG A 3 -50.10 -32.57 37.86
N ASN A 4 -50.64 -31.53 37.23
CA ASN A 4 -51.40 -31.34 35.98
C ASN A 4 -51.85 -29.85 35.92
N PHE A 5 -52.03 -29.33 34.69
CA PHE A 5 -53.21 -28.55 34.21
C PHE A 5 -53.40 -27.11 34.72
N CYS A 6 -54.09 -26.18 34.03
CA CYS A 6 -54.87 -26.15 32.78
C CYS A 6 -54.97 -24.68 32.33
N GLY A 7 -55.06 -24.37 31.03
CA GLY A 7 -56.32 -24.26 30.26
C GLY A 7 -56.46 -22.80 29.80
N SER A 8 -57.05 -22.39 28.67
CA SER A 8 -58.05 -22.94 27.73
C SER A 8 -58.24 -21.82 26.65
N THR A 9 -57.97 -22.04 25.34
CA THR A 9 -58.93 -22.30 24.22
C THR A 9 -59.94 -21.17 23.88
N PRO A 10 -60.61 -21.15 22.71
CA PRO A 10 -60.16 -21.34 21.31
C PRO A 10 -60.97 -20.50 20.25
N THR A 11 -60.89 -20.91 18.97
CA THR A 11 -61.90 -20.87 17.86
C THR A 11 -62.05 -19.57 17.04
N SER A 12 -62.22 -19.58 15.70
CA SER A 12 -62.41 -20.66 14.70
C SER A 12 -62.61 -20.06 13.29
N GLU A 13 -62.15 -20.78 12.25
CA GLU A 13 -62.89 -21.13 11.01
C GLU A 13 -63.15 -20.03 9.94
N CYS A 14 -63.26 -20.28 8.62
CA CYS A 14 -63.27 -21.49 7.78
C CYS A 14 -63.22 -21.10 6.28
N THR A 15 -62.73 -22.03 5.44
CA THR A 15 -63.28 -22.46 4.10
C THR A 15 -63.26 -21.52 2.88
N ASN A 16 -63.15 -21.95 1.62
CA ASN A 16 -62.65 -23.13 0.89
C ASN A 16 -63.03 -22.90 -0.61
N VAL A 17 -62.21 -23.39 -1.57
CA VAL A 17 -62.64 -24.09 -2.84
C VAL A 17 -63.23 -23.16 -3.96
N SER A 18 -62.96 -23.21 -5.28
CA SER A 18 -62.52 -24.25 -6.24
C SER A 18 -62.33 -23.69 -7.68
N ASN A 19 -61.44 -24.34 -8.46
CA ASN A 19 -61.54 -24.79 -9.87
C ASN A 19 -61.73 -23.87 -11.11
N LYS A 20 -60.85 -24.11 -12.11
CA LYS A 20 -61.06 -24.65 -13.51
C LYS A 20 -60.47 -23.85 -14.70
N ARG A 21 -59.41 -24.45 -15.31
CA ARG A 21 -59.12 -24.77 -16.74
C ARG A 21 -59.59 -23.83 -17.89
N GLN A 22 -58.66 -23.53 -18.82
CA GLN A 22 -58.59 -24.01 -20.24
C GLN A 22 -57.40 -23.38 -21.02
N LYS A 23 -56.47 -24.18 -21.59
CA LYS A 23 -56.22 -24.51 -23.03
C LYS A 23 -55.66 -23.38 -23.93
N ASN A 24 -54.44 -23.57 -24.49
CA ASN A 24 -54.23 -24.03 -25.88
C ASN A 24 -52.75 -24.25 -26.26
N GLN A 25 -52.53 -25.23 -27.13
CA GLN A 25 -51.28 -25.74 -27.71
C GLN A 25 -51.05 -25.18 -29.13
N ASN A 26 -49.80 -25.13 -29.62
CA ASN A 26 -49.36 -25.75 -30.89
C ASN A 26 -47.82 -25.62 -31.06
N THR A 27 -46.95 -26.64 -31.18
CA THR A 27 -46.73 -27.82 -32.07
C THR A 27 -45.87 -27.56 -33.33
N ARG A 28 -44.65 -28.16 -33.38
CA ARG A 28 -43.94 -28.90 -34.49
C ARG A 28 -42.42 -28.62 -34.46
N MET A 29 -41.48 -29.55 -34.20
CA MET A 29 -41.10 -30.90 -34.72
C MET A 29 -40.25 -30.91 -36.01
N GLY A 30 -38.98 -31.37 -35.85
CA GLY A 30 -38.16 -32.16 -36.78
C GLY A 30 -36.90 -31.46 -37.33
N GLN A 31 -35.69 -32.04 -37.37
CA GLN A 31 -35.15 -33.36 -36.99
C GLN A 31 -33.60 -33.40 -37.17
N SER A 32 -32.92 -34.31 -36.44
CA SER A 32 -31.62 -35.00 -36.71
C SER A 32 -30.30 -34.18 -36.81
N GLU A 33 -29.11 -34.58 -36.31
CA GLU A 33 -28.59 -35.84 -35.75
C GLU A 33 -27.18 -35.63 -35.12
N SER A 34 -26.84 -36.45 -34.10
CA SER A 34 -25.49 -36.83 -33.59
C SER A 34 -24.59 -35.72 -32.97
N GLY A 35 -23.83 -35.89 -31.89
CA GLY A 35 -23.56 -36.99 -30.96
C GLY A 35 -22.59 -36.48 -29.87
N TYR A 36 -22.29 -37.34 -28.88
CA TYR A 36 -21.24 -37.27 -27.85
C TYR A 36 -21.57 -36.75 -26.43
N VAL A 37 -21.79 -37.75 -25.56
CA VAL A 37 -21.18 -38.02 -24.24
C VAL A 37 -21.46 -37.10 -23.03
N ALA A 38 -22.23 -37.72 -22.13
CA ALA A 38 -22.42 -37.56 -20.69
C ALA A 38 -21.41 -36.76 -19.84
N SER A 39 -21.97 -35.95 -18.92
CA SER A 39 -21.58 -35.93 -17.50
C SER A 39 -22.71 -35.35 -16.63
N LYS A 40 -23.02 -36.07 -15.55
CA LYS A 40 -24.18 -35.94 -14.64
C LYS A 40 -24.22 -34.66 -13.79
N ASP A 41 -25.41 -34.08 -13.74
CA ASP A 41 -26.17 -33.53 -12.59
C ASP A 41 -25.45 -33.27 -11.26
N PHE A 42 -25.50 -32.01 -10.82
CA PHE A 42 -25.83 -31.66 -9.44
C PHE A 42 -26.71 -30.40 -9.43
N GLU A 43 -27.96 -30.60 -9.03
CA GLU A 43 -28.99 -29.56 -8.88
C GLU A 43 -28.60 -28.53 -7.82
N THR A 44 -28.68 -27.26 -8.20
CA THR A 44 -28.65 -26.10 -7.33
C THR A 44 -29.98 -25.97 -6.58
N ARG A 45 -29.94 -26.05 -5.24
CA ARG A 45 -31.01 -25.54 -4.38
C ARG A 45 -30.67 -24.13 -3.91
N SER A 46 -31.37 -23.16 -4.46
CA SER A 46 -31.64 -21.87 -3.82
C SER A 46 -32.68 -22.08 -2.72
N ASP A 47 -32.46 -21.54 -1.51
CA ASP A 47 -33.27 -20.43 -0.99
C ASP A 47 -32.97 -20.08 0.47
N ALA A 48 -33.12 -18.77 0.71
CA ALA A 48 -33.37 -18.06 1.97
C ALA A 48 -32.19 -17.79 2.94
N CYS A 49 -31.60 -16.59 2.81
CA CYS A 49 -31.58 -15.62 3.92
C CYS A 49 -31.34 -14.19 3.39
N SER A 50 -32.28 -13.33 3.72
CA SER A 50 -32.38 -11.92 3.37
C SER A 50 -31.37 -11.03 4.12
N GLY A 51 -30.70 -10.17 3.36
CA GLY A 51 -30.51 -8.74 3.67
C GLY A 51 -29.84 -8.35 4.98
N GLN A 52 -28.51 -8.29 4.97
CA GLN A 52 -27.71 -7.26 5.66
C GLN A 52 -26.32 -7.23 4.99
N ARG A 53 -25.98 -6.14 4.31
CA ARG A 53 -24.69 -5.96 3.62
C ARG A 53 -23.90 -4.89 4.34
N SER A 54 -22.76 -5.25 4.91
CA SER A 54 -21.74 -4.32 5.38
C SER A 54 -20.42 -4.56 4.63
N ALA A 55 -19.82 -3.48 4.14
CA ALA A 55 -18.57 -3.48 3.41
C ALA A 55 -17.49 -2.78 4.25
N VAL A 56 -16.34 -3.42 4.45
CA VAL A 56 -15.24 -2.83 5.22
C VAL A 56 -14.52 -1.78 4.37
N PRO A 57 -14.30 -0.56 4.90
CA PRO A 57 -13.59 0.49 4.18
C PRO A 57 -12.14 0.10 3.88
N LEU A 58 -11.67 0.39 2.65
CA LEU A 58 -10.28 0.19 2.23
C LEU A 58 -9.24 0.84 3.16
N ALA A 59 -9.61 1.92 3.86
CA ALA A 59 -8.74 2.55 4.86
C ALA A 59 -8.37 1.61 6.01
N VAL A 60 -9.29 0.75 6.44
CA VAL A 60 -9.03 -0.23 7.50
C VAL A 60 -8.14 -1.37 7.00
N VAL A 61 -8.32 -1.76 5.73
CA VAL A 61 -7.41 -2.72 5.07
C VAL A 61 -6.01 -2.13 4.96
N GLU A 62 -5.87 -0.84 4.64
CA GLU A 62 -4.56 -0.18 4.54
C GLU A 62 -3.83 -0.19 5.89
N GLU A 63 -4.54 0.12 6.97
CA GLU A 63 -4.00 0.08 8.33
C GLU A 63 -3.60 -1.34 8.76
N ILE A 64 -4.39 -2.35 8.40
CA ILE A 64 -4.01 -3.77 8.56
C ILE A 64 -2.71 -4.03 7.80
N LEU A 65 -2.67 -3.70 6.51
CA LEU A 65 -1.52 -3.95 5.65
C LEU A 65 -0.28 -3.23 6.17
N LEU A 66 -0.38 -2.01 6.71
CA LEU A 66 0.75 -1.22 7.22
C LEU A 66 1.45 -1.92 8.39
N ASN A 67 0.68 -2.61 9.23
CA ASN A 67 1.16 -3.36 10.39
C ASN A 67 1.73 -4.75 10.04
N LEU A 68 1.70 -5.17 8.76
CA LEU A 68 2.28 -6.45 8.31
C LEU A 68 3.75 -6.32 7.88
N PRO A 69 4.52 -7.42 7.87
CA PRO A 69 5.84 -7.41 7.25
C PRO A 69 5.76 -7.10 5.75
N ALA A 70 6.50 -6.08 5.31
CA ALA A 70 6.48 -5.57 3.93
C ALA A 70 6.63 -6.65 2.83
N HIS A 71 7.50 -7.65 3.03
CA HIS A 71 7.67 -8.73 2.06
C HIS A 71 6.42 -9.62 1.94
N GLN A 72 5.68 -9.84 3.04
CA GLN A 72 4.41 -10.58 3.04
C GLN A 72 3.28 -9.79 2.38
N VAL A 73 3.28 -8.46 2.56
CA VAL A 73 2.34 -7.58 1.86
C VAL A 73 2.47 -7.74 0.34
N VAL A 74 3.70 -7.76 -0.19
CA VAL A 74 3.95 -7.91 -1.64
C VAL A 74 3.73 -9.33 -2.17
N GLN A 75 4.15 -10.34 -1.41
CA GLN A 75 4.15 -11.74 -1.88
C GLN A 75 2.83 -12.47 -1.62
N VAL A 76 2.07 -12.05 -0.62
CA VAL A 76 0.87 -12.76 -0.14
C VAL A 76 -0.35 -11.85 -0.23
N CYS A 77 -0.35 -10.69 0.41
CA CYS A 77 -1.53 -9.81 0.47
C CYS A 77 -1.92 -9.24 -0.91
N ARG A 78 -0.93 -9.02 -1.78
CA ARG A 78 -1.11 -8.61 -3.18
C ARG A 78 -1.90 -9.63 -4.02
N LEU A 79 -1.91 -10.91 -3.62
CA LEU A 79 -2.56 -12.00 -4.37
C LEU A 79 -3.98 -12.30 -3.89
N VAL A 80 -4.48 -11.61 -2.85
CA VAL A 80 -5.75 -11.90 -2.18
C VAL A 80 -6.96 -11.52 -3.03
N CYS A 81 -7.04 -10.28 -3.50
CA CYS A 81 -8.09 -9.82 -4.41
C CYS A 81 -7.62 -8.57 -5.19
N HIS A 82 -8.39 -8.14 -6.19
CA HIS A 82 -8.06 -6.96 -6.99
C HIS A 82 -7.88 -5.71 -6.11
N GLU A 83 -8.76 -5.48 -5.14
CA GLU A 83 -8.73 -4.30 -4.27
C GLU A 83 -7.49 -4.26 -3.36
N TRP A 84 -7.07 -5.41 -2.82
CA TRP A 84 -5.84 -5.53 -2.03
C TRP A 84 -4.60 -5.43 -2.90
N LYS A 85 -4.63 -5.99 -4.11
CA LYS A 85 -3.56 -5.82 -5.08
C LYS A 85 -3.33 -4.37 -5.42
N GLU A 86 -4.40 -3.62 -5.73
CA GLU A 86 -4.34 -2.18 -6.00
C GLU A 86 -3.83 -1.41 -4.78
N LEU A 87 -4.28 -1.75 -3.57
CA LEU A 87 -3.81 -1.10 -2.35
C LEU A 87 -2.33 -1.39 -2.03
N VAL A 88 -1.89 -2.64 -2.19
CA VAL A 88 -0.48 -3.04 -2.03
C VAL A 88 0.41 -2.46 -3.13
N ASP A 89 -0.11 -2.31 -4.34
CA ASP A 89 0.61 -1.70 -5.45
C ASP A 89 0.56 -0.15 -5.38
N SER A 90 -0.29 0.42 -4.52
CA SER A 90 -0.44 1.87 -4.36
C SER A 90 0.80 2.52 -3.74
N ALA A 91 1.16 3.70 -4.26
CA ALA A 91 2.23 4.52 -3.71
C ALA A 91 1.90 5.03 -2.29
N ALA A 92 0.62 5.19 -1.95
CA ALA A 92 0.15 5.71 -0.67
C ALA A 92 0.52 4.78 0.49
N HIS A 93 0.25 3.48 0.33
CA HIS A 93 0.54 2.47 1.34
C HIS A 93 2.04 2.48 1.74
N TRP A 94 2.94 2.48 0.75
CA TRP A 94 4.38 2.44 1.02
C TRP A 94 4.94 3.78 1.49
N ARG A 95 4.32 4.90 1.11
CA ARG A 95 4.62 6.23 1.65
C ARG A 95 4.29 6.32 3.13
N GLU A 96 3.10 5.87 3.51
CA GLU A 96 2.67 5.86 4.90
C GLU A 96 3.59 4.96 5.73
N ARG A 97 3.92 3.78 5.20
CA ARG A 97 4.90 2.87 5.82
C ARG A 97 6.29 3.52 5.99
N CYS A 98 6.77 4.29 5.01
CA CYS A 98 8.02 5.04 5.16
C CYS A 98 7.91 6.09 6.27
N ARG A 99 6.78 6.81 6.36
CA ARG A 99 6.55 7.83 7.38
C ARG A 99 6.52 7.23 8.79
N THR A 100 5.78 6.15 9.00
CA THR A 100 5.68 5.46 10.30
C THR A 100 7.03 4.92 10.78
N GLU A 101 7.91 4.54 9.86
CA GLU A 101 9.22 3.98 10.16
C GLU A 101 10.37 5.00 10.09
N GLY A 102 10.05 6.30 9.97
CA GLY A 102 11.03 7.39 9.97
C GLY A 102 11.92 7.46 8.72
N LEU A 103 11.56 6.76 7.64
CA LEU A 103 12.28 6.80 6.37
C LEU A 103 11.83 8.01 5.56
N GLN A 104 12.68 9.02 5.45
CA GLN A 104 12.39 10.24 4.70
C GLN A 104 13.25 10.34 3.44
N PRO A 105 12.69 10.79 2.31
CA PRO A 105 13.49 11.24 1.18
C PRO A 105 14.41 12.38 1.62
N TYR A 106 15.62 12.45 1.04
CA TYR A 106 16.60 13.51 1.36
C TYR A 106 16.08 14.93 1.11
N ASP A 107 15.08 15.07 0.22
CA ASP A 107 14.39 16.32 -0.07
C ASP A 107 12.87 16.10 0.05
N ALA A 108 12.25 16.68 1.09
CA ALA A 108 10.82 16.58 1.35
C ALA A 108 9.94 17.21 0.25
N SER A 109 10.53 18.04 -0.63
CA SER A 109 9.84 18.62 -1.78
C SER A 109 9.79 17.69 -3.01
N ARG A 110 10.45 16.52 -2.95
CA ARG A 110 10.60 15.57 -4.06
C ARG A 110 10.32 14.12 -3.63
N PRO A 111 9.05 13.69 -3.62
CA PRO A 111 8.68 12.34 -3.20
C PRO A 111 9.13 11.26 -4.23
N PRO A 112 9.52 10.07 -3.77
CA PRO A 112 9.85 8.93 -4.64
C PRO A 112 8.71 8.51 -5.57
N GLU A 113 9.04 8.13 -6.81
CA GLU A 113 8.08 7.66 -7.84
C GLU A 113 7.46 6.30 -7.49
N ASP A 114 8.30 5.35 -7.05
CA ASP A 114 7.84 4.06 -6.52
C ASP A 114 8.18 4.01 -5.04
N TRP A 115 7.19 4.30 -4.21
CA TRP A 115 7.33 4.29 -2.76
C TRP A 115 7.62 2.90 -2.21
N ARG A 116 7.17 1.83 -2.89
CA ARG A 116 7.48 0.44 -2.50
C ARG A 116 8.96 0.18 -2.71
N LEU A 117 9.45 0.48 -3.91
CA LEU A 117 10.86 0.35 -4.25
C LEU A 117 11.73 1.24 -3.37
N PHE A 118 11.31 2.48 -3.11
CA PHE A 118 11.99 3.39 -2.19
C PHE A 118 12.00 2.85 -0.76
N TYR A 119 10.90 2.29 -0.26
CA TYR A 119 10.83 1.70 1.07
C TYR A 119 11.85 0.56 1.21
N PHE A 120 11.81 -0.41 0.29
CA PHE A 120 12.76 -1.53 0.33
C PHE A 120 14.20 -1.03 0.15
N LEU A 121 14.47 -0.20 -0.85
CA LEU A 121 15.81 0.33 -1.09
C LEU A 121 16.32 1.22 0.04
N SER A 122 15.47 1.98 0.72
CA SER A 122 15.88 2.84 1.85
C SER A 122 16.20 2.02 3.10
N LYS A 123 15.51 0.89 3.31
CA LYS A 123 15.90 -0.09 4.33
C LYS A 123 17.23 -0.78 4.02
N PHE A 124 17.56 -0.94 2.73
CA PHE A 124 18.82 -1.53 2.27
C PHE A 124 19.90 -0.50 1.91
N ARG A 125 19.60 0.81 2.01
CA ARG A 125 20.48 1.89 1.52
C ARG A 125 21.69 1.99 2.42
N ARG A 126 22.83 1.59 1.89
CA ARG A 126 24.14 1.69 2.53
C ARG A 126 25.20 1.83 1.46
N ASN A 127 26.35 2.37 1.84
CA ASN A 127 27.52 2.29 0.98
C ASN A 127 27.92 0.82 0.82
N LEU A 128 28.03 0.35 -0.41
CA LEU A 128 28.42 -1.02 -0.71
C LEU A 128 29.94 -1.23 -0.63
N LEU A 129 30.73 -0.15 -0.71
CA LEU A 129 32.16 -0.20 -0.47
C LEU A 129 32.47 -0.39 1.02
N LYS A 130 33.35 -1.34 1.32
CA LYS A 130 33.88 -1.55 2.69
C LYS A 130 35.11 -0.67 2.90
N ASN A 131 35.30 -0.18 4.13
CA ASN A 131 36.43 0.69 4.50
C ASN A 131 36.72 1.84 3.47
N PRO A 132 35.72 2.68 3.12
CA PRO A 132 35.89 3.75 2.14
C PRO A 132 36.69 4.96 2.67
N ARG A 133 36.88 5.06 4.00
CA ARG A 133 37.50 6.20 4.70
C ARG A 133 38.93 5.92 5.20
N ALA A 134 39.50 4.78 4.84
CA ALA A 134 40.85 4.39 5.27
C ALA A 134 41.02 4.26 6.80
N GLU A 135 39.92 3.96 7.52
CA GLU A 135 39.92 3.78 8.98
C GLU A 135 40.64 2.49 9.37
N ASP A 136 40.46 1.42 8.59
CA ASP A 136 41.06 0.10 8.79
C ASP A 136 42.22 -0.18 7.81
N GLY A 137 42.98 0.86 7.44
CA GLY A 137 44.07 0.72 6.47
C GLY A 137 43.54 0.33 5.08
N LEU A 138 44.13 -0.70 4.45
CA LEU A 138 43.69 -1.25 3.16
C LEU A 138 42.76 -2.45 3.28
N GLN A 139 42.26 -2.77 4.49
CA GLN A 139 41.36 -3.90 4.64
C GLN A 139 40.14 -3.77 3.71
N ALA A 140 39.77 -4.90 3.10
CA ALA A 140 38.74 -5.04 2.07
C ALA A 140 39.04 -4.43 0.69
N TRP A 141 40.23 -3.88 0.44
CA TRP A 141 40.66 -3.43 -0.89
C TRP A 141 41.69 -4.38 -1.51
N GLU A 142 41.50 -4.73 -2.78
CA GLU A 142 42.46 -5.50 -3.58
C GLU A 142 43.40 -4.55 -4.32
N ILE A 143 44.70 -4.82 -4.32
CA ILE A 143 45.68 -3.95 -4.98
C ILE A 143 45.87 -4.44 -6.42
N VAL A 144 45.45 -3.62 -7.38
CA VAL A 144 45.49 -3.93 -8.83
C VAL A 144 46.86 -3.63 -9.41
N GLN A 145 47.44 -2.51 -9.01
CA GLN A 145 48.77 -2.10 -9.42
C GLN A 145 49.45 -1.48 -8.22
N ASN A 146 50.58 -2.08 -7.85
CA ASN A 146 51.41 -1.65 -6.74
C ASN A 146 52.76 -1.25 -7.31
N GLY A 147 52.89 -0.01 -7.77
CA GLY A 147 54.17 0.49 -8.26
C GLY A 147 55.28 0.40 -7.19
N ALA A 148 56.51 0.76 -7.56
CA ALA A 148 57.72 0.49 -6.79
C ALA A 148 57.66 0.87 -5.28
N ASP A 149 56.82 1.84 -4.91
CA ASP A 149 56.73 2.36 -3.53
C ASP A 149 55.64 1.75 -2.65
N ARG A 150 54.82 0.83 -3.19
CA ARG A 150 53.81 0.00 -2.51
C ARG A 150 52.74 0.75 -1.68
N TRP A 151 51.52 0.24 -1.66
CA TRP A 151 50.56 0.51 -0.59
C TRP A 151 50.99 -0.24 0.68
N VAL A 152 51.75 0.41 1.57
CA VAL A 152 52.32 -0.23 2.79
C VAL A 152 51.51 0.12 4.05
N THR A 153 51.11 -0.90 4.82
CA THR A 153 50.36 -0.76 6.09
C THR A 153 51.22 -0.88 7.36
N GLU A 154 52.47 -1.35 7.26
CA GLU A 154 53.36 -1.58 8.42
C GLU A 154 54.67 -0.79 8.36
N ARG A 155 55.16 -0.45 9.56
CA ARG A 155 56.35 0.37 9.81
C ARG A 155 57.63 -0.41 9.50
N ASN A 156 58.23 -0.19 8.34
CA ASN A 156 59.62 -0.62 8.09
C ASN A 156 60.58 0.50 8.53
N ARG A 157 61.38 0.24 9.56
CA ARG A 157 62.31 1.22 10.18
C ARG A 157 63.43 1.72 9.27
N ASN A 158 63.60 1.16 8.06
CA ASN A 158 64.77 1.43 7.21
C ASN A 158 64.46 2.17 5.89
N GLU A 159 63.21 2.53 5.63
CA GLU A 159 62.85 3.42 4.51
C GLU A 159 61.85 4.44 5.02
N GLY A 160 62.14 5.73 4.83
CA GLY A 160 61.37 6.84 5.41
C GLY A 160 59.85 6.69 5.26
N ASP A 161 59.15 7.00 6.34
CA ASP A 161 57.70 7.18 6.53
C ASP A 161 56.86 7.25 5.22
N ARG A 162 56.54 6.08 4.66
CA ARG A 162 55.61 5.91 3.53
C ARG A 162 54.42 5.06 3.98
N TRP A 163 53.24 5.65 4.00
CA TRP A 163 52.01 4.98 4.45
C TRP A 163 50.97 4.93 3.32
N ALA A 164 50.29 3.78 3.20
CA ALA A 164 49.09 3.64 2.38
C ALA A 164 47.94 4.56 2.83
N THR A 165 47.96 5.00 4.09
CA THR A 165 46.94 5.87 4.68
C THR A 165 47.59 6.92 5.59
N GLU A 166 47.07 8.14 5.59
CA GLU A 166 47.54 9.20 6.49
C GLU A 166 46.37 9.87 7.23
N ARG A 167 46.67 10.64 8.29
CA ARG A 167 45.67 11.53 8.89
C ARG A 167 45.32 12.63 7.90
N ASN A 168 44.03 12.86 7.72
CA ASN A 168 43.56 13.97 6.91
C ASN A 168 43.97 15.31 7.58
N ARG A 169 44.87 16.05 6.93
CA ARG A 169 45.36 17.37 7.38
C ARG A 169 44.71 18.54 6.66
N LYS A 170 43.85 18.27 5.66
CA LYS A 170 43.12 19.29 4.89
C LYS A 170 41.67 19.38 5.37
N LEU A 171 41.11 20.59 5.38
CA LEU A 171 39.70 20.83 5.70
C LEU A 171 38.82 20.05 4.72
N PHE A 172 37.98 19.15 5.25
CA PHE A 172 36.97 18.40 4.50
C PHE A 172 35.59 19.03 4.75
N PRO A 173 34.69 19.10 3.76
CA PRO A 173 33.37 19.74 3.92
C PRO A 173 32.51 19.21 5.07
N GLU A 174 32.71 17.93 5.44
CA GLU A 174 32.11 17.29 6.61
C GLU A 174 33.23 16.88 7.58
N ASN A 175 33.20 17.34 8.84
CA ASN A 175 34.26 17.10 9.84
C ASN A 175 34.40 15.63 10.32
N THR A 176 33.88 14.66 9.57
CA THR A 176 33.85 13.23 9.92
C THR A 176 35.00 12.41 9.33
N VAL A 177 35.75 12.94 8.36
CA VAL A 177 36.83 12.20 7.67
C VAL A 177 38.18 12.47 8.34
N THR A 178 38.68 11.49 9.10
CA THR A 178 39.92 11.61 9.89
C THR A 178 41.15 11.03 9.17
N ARG A 179 40.96 10.18 8.17
CA ARG A 179 42.03 9.52 7.40
C ARG A 179 41.73 9.51 5.89
N CYS A 180 42.76 9.31 5.09
CA CYS A 180 42.66 9.14 3.65
C CYS A 180 43.73 8.16 3.14
N PHE A 181 43.47 7.57 1.97
CA PHE A 181 44.42 6.76 1.23
C PHE A 181 45.39 7.66 0.48
N VAL A 182 46.67 7.28 0.39
CA VAL A 182 47.71 8.08 -0.28
C VAL A 182 48.50 7.21 -1.24
N THR A 183 48.71 7.70 -2.47
CA THR A 183 49.68 7.11 -3.41
C THR A 183 51.01 7.84 -3.36
N TYR A 184 52.11 7.25 -3.85
CA TYR A 184 53.42 7.91 -3.93
C TYR A 184 54.17 7.47 -5.20
N HIS A 185 54.77 8.45 -5.88
CA HIS A 185 55.61 8.42 -7.10
C HIS A 185 55.06 7.63 -8.30
N SER A 186 54.87 6.32 -8.13
CA SER A 186 54.46 5.36 -9.15
C SER A 186 52.94 5.17 -9.22
N GLN A 187 52.46 4.51 -10.28
CA GLN A 187 51.04 4.20 -10.43
C GLN A 187 50.59 3.19 -9.39
N CYS A 188 49.64 3.62 -8.56
CA CYS A 188 49.05 2.81 -7.51
C CYS A 188 47.53 2.81 -7.67
N PHE A 189 46.94 1.62 -7.89
CA PHE A 189 45.51 1.42 -8.03
C PHE A 189 45.03 0.34 -7.06
N LYS A 190 43.85 0.57 -6.48
CA LYS A 190 43.15 -0.41 -5.65
C LYS A 190 41.72 -0.55 -6.13
N GLU A 191 41.14 -1.73 -5.93
CA GLU A 191 39.78 -2.04 -6.33
C GLU A 191 38.98 -2.79 -5.27
N GLN A 192 37.66 -2.73 -5.44
CA GLN A 192 36.70 -3.60 -4.76
C GLN A 192 35.73 -4.15 -5.78
N LEU A 193 35.51 -5.47 -5.73
CA LEU A 193 34.48 -6.15 -6.48
C LEU A 193 33.26 -6.39 -5.57
N ILE A 194 32.16 -5.74 -5.90
CA ILE A 194 30.89 -5.85 -5.17
C ILE A 194 30.04 -6.92 -5.84
N ASP A 195 29.64 -7.93 -5.07
CA ASP A 195 28.67 -8.96 -5.47
C ASP A 195 27.27 -8.52 -5.03
N LEU A 196 26.44 -8.13 -6.00
CA LEU A 196 25.11 -7.57 -5.73
C LEU A 196 24.18 -8.57 -5.06
N LYS A 197 24.29 -9.85 -5.41
CA LYS A 197 23.45 -10.92 -4.86
C LYS A 197 23.78 -11.20 -3.40
N LYS A 198 25.08 -11.23 -3.05
CA LYS A 198 25.52 -11.33 -1.64
C LYS A 198 25.14 -10.11 -0.83
N GLU A 199 25.12 -8.93 -1.44
CA GLU A 199 24.71 -7.68 -0.79
C GLU A 199 23.18 -7.54 -0.67
N GLY A 200 22.39 -8.52 -1.16
CA GLY A 200 20.94 -8.61 -0.96
C GLY A 200 20.09 -8.14 -2.14
N TYR A 201 20.70 -7.81 -3.29
CA TYR A 201 20.00 -7.42 -4.52
C TYR A 201 19.81 -8.62 -5.43
N SER A 202 18.56 -9.01 -5.69
CA SER A 202 18.28 -10.18 -6.53
C SER A 202 18.52 -9.92 -8.02
N ASP A 203 18.81 -10.98 -8.76
CA ASP A 203 19.05 -10.91 -10.22
C ASP A 203 17.85 -10.31 -10.95
N ALA A 204 16.64 -10.76 -10.61
CA ALA A 204 15.38 -10.23 -11.16
C ALA A 204 15.16 -8.74 -10.85
N PHE A 205 15.56 -8.30 -9.64
CA PHE A 205 15.47 -6.91 -9.22
C PHE A 205 16.38 -6.01 -10.08
N MET A 206 17.63 -6.43 -10.29
CA MET A 206 18.58 -5.67 -11.12
C MET A 206 18.18 -5.65 -12.60
N ASP A 207 17.58 -6.72 -13.12
CA ASP A 207 17.19 -6.82 -14.52
C ASP A 207 15.88 -6.09 -14.86
N GLN A 208 14.87 -6.21 -13.99
CA GLN A 208 13.54 -5.64 -14.25
C GLN A 208 13.51 -4.15 -13.92
N LEU A 209 14.02 -3.76 -12.74
CA LEU A 209 13.89 -2.40 -12.24
C LEU A 209 15.06 -1.50 -12.62
N ARG A 210 16.24 -2.08 -12.89
CA ARG A 210 17.46 -1.37 -13.31
C ARG A 210 17.68 -0.08 -12.49
N PRO A 211 17.79 -0.20 -11.15
CA PRO A 211 17.92 0.93 -10.25
C PRO A 211 19.18 1.74 -10.57
N ARG A 212 19.20 3.03 -10.22
CA ARG A 212 20.37 3.87 -10.50
C ARG A 212 21.53 3.45 -9.62
N ILE A 213 22.72 3.40 -10.19
CA ILE A 213 23.94 3.12 -9.42
C ILE A 213 24.70 4.44 -9.32
N LYS A 214 24.63 5.08 -8.16
CA LYS A 214 25.37 6.32 -7.88
C LYS A 214 26.74 5.94 -7.34
N ILE A 215 27.77 6.55 -7.91
CA ILE A 215 29.13 6.48 -7.40
C ILE A 215 29.60 7.86 -7.01
N SER A 216 30.43 7.94 -5.98
CA SER A 216 31.19 9.14 -5.69
C SER A 216 32.58 8.81 -5.19
N ASP A 217 33.52 9.70 -5.40
CA ASP A 217 34.86 9.60 -4.82
C ASP A 217 35.41 11.00 -4.52
N TRP A 218 36.19 11.13 -3.46
CA TRP A 218 36.85 12.38 -3.10
C TRP A 218 38.34 12.26 -3.31
N TYR A 219 38.95 13.25 -3.95
CA TYR A 219 40.37 13.25 -4.25
C TYR A 219 41.01 14.64 -4.12
N THR A 220 42.29 14.68 -3.76
CA THR A 220 43.09 15.92 -3.73
C THR A 220 44.60 15.63 -3.79
N PRO A 221 45.40 16.44 -4.50
CA PRO A 221 46.87 16.35 -4.49
C PRO A 221 47.49 17.13 -3.31
N LEU A 222 48.77 16.87 -3.00
CA LEU A 222 49.60 17.79 -2.22
C LEU A 222 50.34 18.75 -3.17
N SER A 223 50.44 20.01 -2.78
CA SER A 223 50.77 21.23 -3.55
C SER A 223 52.06 21.24 -4.38
N ASP A 224 52.94 20.24 -4.26
CA ASP A 224 54.35 20.45 -4.56
C ASP A 224 54.80 19.92 -5.94
N TYR A 225 54.06 18.96 -6.53
CA TYR A 225 54.40 18.35 -7.82
C TYR A 225 53.17 17.83 -8.61
N GLY A 226 53.34 17.67 -9.93
CA GLY A 226 52.29 17.17 -10.82
C GLY A 226 51.79 15.78 -10.42
N SER A 227 50.48 15.68 -10.18
CA SER A 227 49.81 14.45 -9.74
C SER A 227 48.64 14.12 -10.68
N GLN A 228 48.31 12.84 -10.79
CA GLN A 228 47.24 12.32 -11.64
C GLN A 228 46.30 11.44 -10.83
N TYR A 229 45.01 11.71 -10.97
CA TYR A 229 43.94 10.92 -10.39
C TYR A 229 43.25 10.06 -11.45
N TRP A 230 42.88 8.84 -11.06
CA TRP A 230 42.15 7.88 -11.88
C TRP A 230 40.98 7.27 -11.11
N LEU A 231 39.85 7.17 -11.79
CA LEU A 231 38.69 6.39 -11.38
C LEU A 231 38.23 5.53 -12.56
N SER A 232 37.85 4.29 -12.27
CA SER A 232 37.24 3.34 -13.19
C SER A 232 36.14 2.63 -12.44
N VAL A 233 34.93 2.61 -12.99
CA VAL A 233 33.85 1.78 -12.45
C VAL A 233 33.24 0.96 -13.58
N GLU A 234 33.16 -0.34 -13.38
CA GLU A 234 32.62 -1.28 -14.36
C GLU A 234 31.41 -2.02 -13.77
N LEU A 235 30.29 -2.00 -14.49
CA LEU A 235 29.14 -2.85 -14.23
C LEU A 235 29.35 -4.14 -15.02
N LEU A 236 29.40 -5.27 -14.31
CA LEU A 236 29.79 -6.55 -14.88
C LEU A 236 28.64 -7.55 -14.88
N ASP A 237 28.62 -8.44 -15.87
CA ASP A 237 27.69 -9.56 -15.96
C ASP A 237 28.06 -10.74 -15.04
N GLN A 238 27.32 -11.85 -15.13
CA GLN A 238 27.56 -13.08 -14.35
C GLN A 238 28.96 -13.69 -14.62
N GLU A 239 29.50 -13.50 -15.82
CA GLU A 239 30.82 -13.98 -16.26
C GLU A 239 31.94 -12.97 -15.95
N LYS A 240 31.59 -11.83 -15.33
CA LYS A 240 32.45 -10.68 -15.03
C LYS A 240 32.92 -9.90 -16.26
N ASN A 241 32.20 -9.98 -17.38
CA ASN A 241 32.43 -9.14 -18.54
C ASN A 241 31.80 -7.75 -18.33
N PRO A 242 32.44 -6.66 -18.79
CA PRO A 242 31.90 -5.32 -18.63
C PRO A 242 30.69 -5.07 -19.53
N ILE A 243 29.55 -4.76 -18.92
CA ILE A 243 28.32 -4.30 -19.58
C ILE A 243 28.37 -2.79 -19.82
N ARG A 244 28.78 -2.03 -18.79
CA ARG A 244 28.91 -0.57 -18.84
C ARG A 244 30.14 -0.17 -18.03
N THR A 245 30.92 0.75 -18.59
CA THR A 245 32.12 1.25 -17.94
C THR A 245 32.07 2.76 -17.87
N TYR A 246 32.37 3.30 -16.69
CA TYR A 246 32.65 4.71 -16.46
C TYR A 246 34.14 4.90 -16.23
N HIS A 247 34.78 5.61 -17.14
CA HIS A 247 36.18 6.00 -17.08
C HIS A 247 36.26 7.50 -17.38
N PRO A 248 36.19 8.37 -16.37
CA PRO A 248 36.41 9.80 -16.57
C PRO A 248 37.83 10.05 -17.10
N TYR A 249 37.99 11.14 -17.86
CA TYR A 249 39.31 11.59 -18.30
C TYR A 249 40.24 11.75 -17.09
N LYS A 250 41.50 11.32 -17.24
CA LYS A 250 42.53 11.45 -16.21
C LYS A 250 42.63 12.92 -15.78
N VAL A 251 42.54 13.17 -14.48
CA VAL A 251 42.64 14.53 -13.95
C VAL A 251 44.12 14.82 -13.67
N PHE A 252 44.65 15.85 -14.32
CA PHE A 252 46.03 16.31 -14.17
C PHE A 252 46.08 17.56 -13.30
N PHE A 253 46.90 17.53 -12.27
CA PHE A 253 47.12 18.68 -11.40
C PHE A 253 48.44 19.37 -11.73
N GLN A 254 48.41 20.68 -11.91
CA GLN A 254 49.61 21.50 -12.14
C GLN A 254 50.35 21.78 -10.83
N GLN A 255 51.66 21.99 -10.93
CA GLN A 255 52.56 22.24 -9.81
C GLN A 255 52.27 23.59 -9.12
N GLY A 256 52.35 23.65 -7.78
CA GLY A 256 52.37 24.90 -7.01
C GLY A 256 51.02 25.43 -6.51
N SER A 257 49.93 24.68 -6.70
CA SER A 257 48.58 25.09 -6.26
C SER A 257 48.08 24.20 -5.12
N ASP A 258 47.60 24.80 -4.02
CA ASP A 258 46.90 24.06 -2.96
C ASP A 258 45.44 23.80 -3.39
N TYR A 259 45.18 22.61 -3.89
CA TYR A 259 43.84 22.22 -4.32
C TYR A 259 42.98 21.78 -3.12
N PRO A 260 41.72 22.23 -3.02
CA PRO A 260 40.78 21.70 -2.05
C PRO A 260 40.43 20.23 -2.35
N TRP A 261 39.68 19.60 -1.45
CA TRP A 261 39.06 18.31 -1.75
C TRP A 261 38.05 18.44 -2.88
N CYS A 262 38.23 17.67 -3.94
CA CYS A 262 37.34 17.62 -5.09
C CYS A 262 36.51 16.34 -5.02
N GLN A 263 35.20 16.46 -5.30
CA GLN A 263 34.31 15.30 -5.41
C GLN A 263 34.00 15.02 -6.88
N ILE A 264 34.19 13.77 -7.30
CA ILE A 264 33.62 13.24 -8.54
C ILE A 264 32.38 12.42 -8.21
N THR A 265 31.30 12.61 -8.97
CA THR A 265 30.05 11.85 -8.81
C THR A 265 29.53 11.46 -10.18
N TYR A 266 29.12 10.21 -10.32
CA TYR A 266 28.49 9.71 -11.55
C TYR A 266 27.33 8.79 -11.21
N VAL A 267 26.34 8.72 -12.10
CA VAL A 267 25.15 7.88 -11.93
C VAL A 267 24.96 7.05 -13.18
N PHE A 268 25.12 5.73 -13.07
CA PHE A 268 24.75 4.82 -14.14
C PHE A 268 23.23 4.78 -14.28
N ARG A 269 22.78 5.05 -15.50
CA ARG A 269 21.38 4.99 -15.94
C ARG A 269 21.33 4.08 -17.15
N ASP A 270 20.25 3.32 -17.31
CA ASP A 270 19.98 2.54 -18.53
C ASP A 270 21.13 1.62 -18.96
N TYR A 271 21.70 0.91 -17.99
CA TYR A 271 22.83 0.02 -18.21
C TYR A 271 22.46 -1.35 -18.80
N GLY A 272 21.18 -1.58 -19.13
CA GLY A 272 20.70 -2.87 -19.65
C GLY A 272 20.54 -3.94 -18.54
N PRO A 273 19.85 -5.06 -18.82
CA PRO A 273 19.77 -6.19 -17.89
C PRO A 273 21.12 -6.93 -17.82
N GLY A 274 21.29 -7.76 -16.79
CA GLY A 274 22.41 -8.68 -16.66
C GLY A 274 23.51 -8.24 -15.69
N VAL A 275 23.42 -7.06 -15.07
CA VAL A 275 24.43 -6.61 -14.09
C VAL A 275 24.37 -7.44 -12.81
N ARG A 276 25.51 -8.02 -12.41
CA ARG A 276 25.68 -8.88 -11.22
C ARG A 276 26.79 -8.42 -10.30
N PHE A 277 27.82 -7.80 -10.85
CA PHE A 277 28.92 -7.25 -10.07
C PHE A 277 29.18 -5.78 -10.42
N ILE A 278 29.77 -5.06 -9.47
CA ILE A 278 30.30 -3.71 -9.69
C ILE A 278 31.77 -3.76 -9.30
N ARG A 279 32.67 -3.49 -10.25
CA ARG A 279 34.09 -3.28 -9.97
C ARG A 279 34.34 -1.78 -9.83
N PHE A 280 34.83 -1.37 -8.67
CA PHE A 280 35.22 0.02 -8.40
C PHE A 280 36.73 0.08 -8.23
N THR A 281 37.43 0.78 -9.11
CA THR A 281 38.90 0.90 -9.12
C THR A 281 39.29 2.37 -9.12
N HIS A 282 40.13 2.77 -8.19
CA HIS A 282 40.60 4.16 -8.12
C HIS A 282 42.04 4.25 -7.61
N GLY A 283 42.67 5.38 -7.88
CA GLY A 283 44.05 5.62 -7.46
C GLY A 283 44.69 6.69 -8.31
N GLY A 284 45.99 6.60 -8.48
CA GLY A 284 46.73 7.64 -9.19
C GLY A 284 48.22 7.52 -9.06
N MET A 285 48.91 8.55 -9.56
CA MET A 285 50.37 8.67 -9.50
C MET A 285 50.78 10.12 -9.29
N GLY A 286 51.98 10.35 -8.77
CA GLY A 286 52.51 11.70 -8.55
C GLY A 286 53.57 11.70 -7.47
N TRP A 287 54.51 12.65 -7.52
CA TRP A 287 55.65 12.72 -6.60
C TRP A 287 55.22 12.88 -5.12
N SER A 288 54.21 13.72 -4.86
CA SER A 288 53.52 13.86 -3.56
C SER A 288 52.21 13.05 -3.48
N GLY A 289 51.90 12.37 -4.59
CA GLY A 289 50.76 11.51 -4.87
C GLY A 289 49.36 12.09 -4.67
N ILE A 290 48.36 11.23 -4.86
CA ILE A 290 46.94 11.59 -4.73
C ILE A 290 46.39 11.05 -3.42
N ARG A 291 45.60 11.88 -2.73
CA ARG A 291 44.77 11.44 -1.60
C ARG A 291 43.40 11.09 -2.11
N VAL A 292 42.88 9.92 -1.73
CA VAL A 292 41.50 9.52 -2.01
C VAL A 292 40.80 9.06 -0.74
N THR A 293 39.52 9.38 -0.58
CA THR A 293 38.74 9.01 0.61
C THR A 293 37.24 9.14 0.38
N ASN A 294 36.44 8.66 1.33
CA ASN A 294 34.99 8.79 1.36
C ASN A 294 34.30 8.34 0.05
N SER A 295 34.84 7.30 -0.57
CA SER A 295 34.31 6.71 -1.80
C SER A 295 32.97 6.02 -1.52
N SER A 296 32.02 6.10 -2.44
CA SER A 296 30.72 5.45 -2.29
C SER A 296 30.25 4.76 -3.57
N VAL A 297 29.59 3.62 -3.39
CA VAL A 297 28.73 2.98 -4.37
C VAL A 297 27.39 2.75 -3.70
N GLU A 298 26.35 3.41 -4.21
CA GLU A 298 24.98 3.32 -3.69
C GLU A 298 24.02 2.88 -4.79
N ILE A 299 23.18 1.89 -4.49
CA ILE A 299 22.02 1.56 -5.33
C ILE A 299 20.88 2.50 -4.93
N CYS A 300 20.59 3.46 -5.79
CA CYS A 300 19.53 4.44 -5.59
C CYS A 300 18.25 3.98 -6.28
N PRO A 301 17.07 4.27 -5.68
CA PRO A 301 15.80 4.14 -6.38
C PRO A 301 15.84 4.89 -7.71
N ALA A 302 15.19 4.36 -8.74
CA ALA A 302 15.08 5.01 -10.03
C ALA A 302 14.29 6.34 -10.02
N ALA A 303 13.93 6.84 -8.82
CA ALA A 303 13.06 7.96 -8.48
C ALA A 303 13.59 9.36 -8.87
N GLU A 304 14.25 9.46 -10.00
CA GLU A 304 14.53 10.74 -10.64
C GLU A 304 14.34 10.62 -12.16
N ARG A 305 13.45 9.72 -12.62
CA ARG A 305 13.06 9.66 -14.02
C ARG A 305 11.82 10.52 -14.23
N LEU A 306 12.14 11.77 -14.58
CA LEU A 306 11.30 12.77 -15.24
C LEU A 306 10.50 13.63 -14.24
N ARG A 307 10.95 14.85 -13.91
CA ARG A 307 10.50 16.04 -14.67
C ARG A 307 9.52 15.70 -15.81
N CYS A 308 8.24 15.46 -15.49
CA CYS A 308 7.14 15.49 -16.46
C CYS A 308 5.78 15.78 -15.80
N THR A 309 5.68 16.85 -15.02
CA THR A 309 4.45 17.65 -15.07
C THR A 309 4.89 19.09 -15.27
N LYS A 310 5.06 19.49 -16.53
CA LYS A 310 4.82 20.92 -16.77
C LYS A 310 3.38 21.16 -16.27
N PRO A 311 3.13 22.18 -15.45
CA PRO A 311 1.80 22.46 -14.92
C PRO A 311 0.78 22.67 -16.03
N ASN A 312 1.25 22.95 -17.25
CA ASN A 312 0.48 22.98 -18.48
C ASN A 312 1.37 22.59 -19.66
N LEU A 313 0.88 21.72 -20.55
CA LEU A 313 1.58 21.32 -21.79
C LEU A 313 1.35 22.31 -22.94
N LEU A 314 0.38 23.22 -22.82
CA LEU A 314 0.17 24.30 -23.77
C LEU A 314 1.15 25.45 -23.50
N LYS A 315 1.72 26.00 -24.57
CA LYS A 315 2.55 27.21 -24.48
C LYS A 315 1.68 28.44 -24.63
N ASN A 316 2.00 29.50 -23.88
CA ASN A 316 1.29 30.78 -23.92
C ASN A 316 -0.25 30.63 -23.89
N PRO A 317 -0.81 29.99 -22.84
CA PRO A 317 -2.25 29.75 -22.73
C PRO A 317 -3.06 31.00 -22.39
N SER A 318 -2.42 32.02 -21.81
CA SER A 318 -3.02 33.24 -21.26
C SER A 318 -2.91 34.47 -22.17
N ALA A 319 -2.43 34.30 -23.41
CA ALA A 319 -2.22 35.38 -24.37
C ALA A 319 -1.14 36.43 -23.99
N GLN A 320 -0.38 36.21 -22.91
CA GLN A 320 0.68 37.11 -22.43
C GLN A 320 1.77 37.34 -23.47
N ASP A 321 2.11 36.32 -24.28
CA ASP A 321 3.10 36.42 -25.36
C ASP A 321 2.44 36.60 -26.74
N GLY A 322 1.23 37.18 -26.79
CA GLY A 322 0.46 37.33 -28.02
C GLY A 322 0.04 35.97 -28.60
N LEU A 323 0.15 35.76 -29.91
CA LEU A 323 -0.15 34.47 -30.57
C LEU A 323 1.06 33.52 -30.66
N ARG A 324 2.20 33.86 -30.03
CA ARG A 324 3.40 33.01 -30.08
C ARG A 324 3.10 31.63 -29.50
N GLY A 325 3.60 30.59 -30.17
CA GLY A 325 3.34 29.19 -29.80
C GLY A 325 2.06 28.60 -30.41
N TRP A 326 1.14 29.41 -30.94
CA TRP A 326 -0.08 28.94 -31.59
C TRP A 326 0.04 28.92 -33.12
N LYS A 327 -0.42 27.83 -33.74
CA LYS A 327 -0.61 27.77 -35.20
C LYS A 327 -2.02 28.21 -35.54
N ILE A 328 -2.15 29.29 -36.29
CA ILE A 328 -3.44 29.74 -36.81
C ILE A 328 -3.95 28.72 -37.83
N VAL A 329 -5.18 28.26 -37.62
CA VAL A 329 -5.90 27.34 -38.52
C VAL A 329 -6.78 28.14 -39.47
N ARG A 330 -7.45 29.17 -38.93
CA ARG A 330 -8.28 30.09 -39.69
C ARG A 330 -8.28 31.44 -38.98
N SER A 331 -8.22 32.52 -39.76
CA SER A 331 -8.45 33.88 -39.30
C SER A 331 -9.49 34.48 -40.23
N GLY A 332 -10.73 34.56 -39.78
CA GLY A 332 -11.80 35.25 -40.50
C GLY A 332 -11.94 36.69 -39.99
N GLY A 333 -12.57 37.55 -40.80
CA GLY A 333 -12.77 38.97 -40.47
C GLY A 333 -11.46 39.70 -40.24
N ASP A 334 -11.41 40.52 -39.18
CA ASP A 334 -10.24 41.32 -38.78
C ASP A 334 -9.15 40.51 -38.06
N CYS A 335 -9.19 39.18 -38.13
CA CYS A 335 -8.26 38.26 -37.49
C CYS A 335 -8.33 38.27 -35.94
N TRP A 336 -7.31 37.68 -35.31
CA TRP A 336 -7.18 37.58 -33.86
C TRP A 336 -6.51 38.82 -33.27
N VAL A 337 -7.02 39.32 -32.14
CA VAL A 337 -6.31 40.30 -31.30
C VAL A 337 -6.17 39.82 -29.87
N ILE A 338 -5.31 40.51 -29.13
CA ILE A 338 -5.12 40.32 -27.70
C ILE A 338 -5.93 41.39 -26.98
N GLY A 339 -6.82 40.97 -26.10
CA GLY A 339 -7.62 41.84 -25.26
C GLY A 339 -7.15 41.79 -23.80
N GLU A 340 -7.35 42.88 -23.08
CA GLU A 340 -7.22 42.88 -21.61
C GLU A 340 -8.47 42.27 -20.98
N ASN A 341 -8.31 41.62 -19.83
CA ASN A 341 -9.42 41.07 -19.05
C ASN A 341 -9.99 42.14 -18.12
N TRP A 342 -11.24 42.53 -18.34
CA TRP A 342 -11.94 43.55 -17.54
C TRP A 342 -12.54 42.94 -16.25
N LYS A 343 -12.64 41.61 -16.20
CA LYS A 343 -12.99 40.79 -15.02
C LYS A 343 -12.01 39.62 -14.90
N PRO A 344 -11.35 39.44 -13.74
CA PRO A 344 -10.32 38.41 -13.57
C PRO A 344 -10.91 36.99 -13.46
N ILE A 345 -10.27 36.04 -14.15
CA ILE A 345 -10.31 34.59 -13.90
C ILE A 345 -9.16 34.33 -12.91
N PRO A 346 -9.31 33.51 -11.85
CA PRO A 346 -8.65 33.68 -10.55
C PRO A 346 -7.31 34.43 -10.56
N ASP A 347 -7.33 35.67 -10.06
CA ASP A 347 -6.28 36.63 -9.66
C ASP A 347 -4.94 36.74 -10.42
N SER A 348 -4.66 35.99 -11.49
CA SER A 348 -3.34 36.02 -12.17
C SER A 348 -3.38 36.14 -13.70
N VAL A 349 -4.55 36.12 -14.35
CA VAL A 349 -4.64 36.15 -15.83
C VAL A 349 -5.22 37.48 -16.32
N THR A 350 -4.37 38.34 -16.87
CA THR A 350 -4.71 39.72 -17.28
C THR A 350 -5.06 39.87 -18.77
N SER A 351 -4.82 38.84 -19.59
CA SER A 351 -4.97 38.91 -21.05
C SER A 351 -5.80 37.75 -21.61
N CYS A 352 -6.39 37.95 -22.78
CA CYS A 352 -7.14 36.93 -23.52
C CYS A 352 -6.98 37.09 -25.04
N PHE A 353 -7.32 36.03 -25.78
CA PHE A 353 -7.43 36.05 -27.23
C PHE A 353 -8.87 36.41 -27.62
N VAL A 354 -9.05 37.33 -28.56
CA VAL A 354 -10.37 37.77 -29.03
C VAL A 354 -10.54 37.47 -30.52
N THR A 355 -11.65 36.82 -30.88
CA THR A 355 -11.98 36.54 -32.29
C THR A 355 -12.76 37.67 -32.94
N SER A 356 -12.83 37.65 -34.27
CA SER A 356 -13.57 38.62 -35.08
C SER A 356 -14.90 38.02 -35.56
N TYR A 357 -15.55 38.67 -36.53
CA TYR A 357 -16.84 38.24 -37.11
C TYR A 357 -16.75 37.03 -38.03
N GLY A 358 -15.58 36.78 -38.61
CA GLY A 358 -15.30 35.54 -39.34
C GLY A 358 -14.71 34.47 -38.43
N LEU A 359 -14.89 33.20 -38.79
CA LEU A 359 -14.39 32.06 -38.01
C LEU A 359 -12.87 32.12 -37.77
N CYS A 360 -12.49 32.27 -36.51
CA CYS A 360 -11.11 32.30 -36.05
C CYS A 360 -10.80 31.04 -35.24
N LEU A 361 -9.79 30.28 -35.67
CA LEU A 361 -9.34 29.06 -35.02
C LEU A 361 -7.82 29.04 -34.88
N LYS A 362 -7.32 28.63 -33.71
CA LYS A 362 -5.90 28.40 -33.45
C LYS A 362 -5.68 27.04 -32.80
N ARG A 363 -4.51 26.44 -33.06
CA ARG A 363 -4.15 25.11 -32.54
C ARG A 363 -2.73 25.01 -32.01
N GLN A 364 -2.52 24.07 -31.09
CA GLN A 364 -1.21 23.56 -30.69
C GLN A 364 -1.17 22.03 -30.83
N LEU A 365 -0.03 21.52 -31.30
CA LEU A 365 0.26 20.09 -31.35
C LEU A 365 1.34 19.80 -30.30
N ILE A 366 0.98 19.04 -29.29
CA ILE A 366 1.85 18.62 -28.19
C ILE A 366 2.44 17.26 -28.56
N ASP A 367 3.76 17.15 -28.49
CA ASP A 367 4.52 15.91 -28.69
C ASP A 367 4.85 15.33 -27.32
N LEU A 368 4.16 14.24 -26.96
CA LEU A 368 4.22 13.69 -25.60
C LEU A 368 5.63 13.19 -25.25
N ASN A 369 6.34 12.60 -26.21
CA ASN A 369 7.71 12.11 -26.00
C ASN A 369 8.68 13.27 -25.77
N LYS A 370 8.56 14.36 -26.53
CA LYS A 370 9.36 15.59 -26.28
C LYS A 370 9.01 16.29 -24.99
N GLU A 371 7.75 16.23 -24.57
CA GLU A 371 7.31 16.70 -23.26
C GLU A 371 7.70 15.73 -22.13
N GLY A 372 8.34 14.61 -22.48
CA GLY A 372 8.99 13.60 -21.64
C GLY A 372 8.10 12.45 -21.17
N TYR A 373 6.88 12.34 -21.70
CA TYR A 373 6.01 11.18 -21.50
C TYR A 373 6.38 10.08 -22.49
N SER A 374 6.99 8.99 -21.98
CA SER A 374 7.45 7.90 -22.85
C SER A 374 6.29 7.16 -23.50
N GLU A 375 6.58 6.53 -24.64
CA GLU A 375 5.64 5.69 -25.38
C GLU A 375 5.06 4.57 -24.50
N THR A 376 5.93 3.88 -23.77
CA THR A 376 5.54 2.80 -22.85
C THR A 376 4.64 3.29 -21.71
N PHE A 377 4.91 4.49 -21.18
CA PHE A 377 4.11 5.10 -20.13
C PHE A 377 2.70 5.45 -20.64
N MET A 378 2.61 6.08 -21.81
CA MET A 378 1.31 6.42 -22.41
C MET A 378 0.50 5.18 -22.81
N ASP A 379 1.15 4.07 -23.16
CA ASP A 379 0.49 2.83 -23.58
C ASP A 379 0.02 1.95 -22.41
N GLN A 380 0.87 1.78 -21.40
CA GLN A 380 0.64 0.83 -20.32
C GLN A 380 -0.07 1.47 -19.12
N VAL A 381 0.30 2.71 -18.76
CA VAL A 381 -0.25 3.41 -17.60
C VAL A 381 -1.51 4.18 -17.96
N GLN A 382 -1.60 4.68 -19.19
CA GLN A 382 -2.73 5.50 -19.69
C GLN A 382 -3.19 6.58 -18.67
N PRO A 383 -2.27 7.46 -18.21
CA PRO A 383 -2.58 8.48 -17.20
C PRO A 383 -3.72 9.41 -17.65
N HIS A 384 -4.50 9.92 -16.71
CA HIS A 384 -5.58 10.85 -17.05
C HIS A 384 -5.05 12.13 -17.71
N ILE A 385 -5.61 12.49 -18.87
CA ILE A 385 -5.30 13.72 -19.58
C ILE A 385 -6.47 14.67 -19.38
N LYS A 386 -6.31 15.68 -18.51
CA LYS A 386 -7.30 16.74 -18.32
C LYS A 386 -7.00 17.90 -19.23
N ILE A 387 -8.05 18.40 -19.86
CA ILE A 387 -8.04 19.67 -20.57
C ILE A 387 -8.99 20.65 -19.90
N SER A 388 -8.63 21.92 -19.94
CA SER A 388 -9.57 23.00 -19.66
C SER A 388 -9.34 24.19 -20.59
N ASP A 389 -10.37 25.00 -20.77
CA ASP A 389 -10.33 26.21 -21.57
C ASP A 389 -11.36 27.21 -21.03
N TRP A 390 -10.98 28.47 -20.90
CA TRP A 390 -11.91 29.50 -20.45
C TRP A 390 -12.38 30.33 -21.63
N TYR A 391 -13.69 30.52 -21.75
CA TYR A 391 -14.31 31.31 -22.81
C TYR A 391 -15.34 32.29 -22.24
N GLY A 392 -15.52 33.42 -22.91
CA GLY A 392 -16.45 34.46 -22.48
C GLY A 392 -16.95 35.32 -23.64
N PRO A 393 -18.23 35.70 -23.66
CA PRO A 393 -18.77 36.62 -24.66
C PRO A 393 -18.44 38.06 -24.28
N ARG A 394 -18.66 38.98 -25.22
CA ARG A 394 -18.78 40.41 -24.90
C ARG A 394 -20.23 40.72 -24.55
N TRP A 395 -20.46 41.68 -23.64
CA TRP A 395 -21.81 42.00 -23.17
C TRP A 395 -22.77 42.47 -24.28
N ASP A 396 -22.25 43.07 -25.35
CA ASP A 396 -23.03 43.71 -26.42
C ASP A 396 -23.09 42.92 -27.73
N CYS A 397 -22.50 41.73 -27.81
CA CYS A 397 -22.51 40.92 -29.03
C CYS A 397 -22.63 39.42 -28.73
N GLY A 398 -23.51 38.73 -29.47
CA GLY A 398 -23.59 37.28 -29.43
C GLY A 398 -22.38 36.64 -30.12
N SER A 399 -21.86 35.54 -29.57
CA SER A 399 -20.67 34.88 -30.08
C SER A 399 -20.80 33.35 -30.05
N GLU A 400 -20.07 32.69 -30.93
CA GLU A 400 -19.98 31.23 -31.00
C GLU A 400 -18.60 30.79 -30.51
N TYR A 401 -18.57 29.79 -29.63
CA TYR A 401 -17.36 29.13 -29.14
C TYR A 401 -17.30 27.67 -29.60
N GLN A 402 -16.10 27.23 -29.99
CA GLN A 402 -15.83 25.84 -30.32
C GLN A 402 -14.44 25.39 -29.87
N ILE A 403 -14.36 24.12 -29.46
CA ILE A 403 -13.13 23.43 -29.07
C ILE A 403 -13.12 22.02 -29.65
N CYS A 404 -11.94 21.55 -30.06
CA CYS A 404 -11.69 20.19 -30.49
C CYS A 404 -10.31 19.76 -29.98
N VAL A 405 -10.30 18.72 -29.15
CA VAL A 405 -9.07 18.11 -28.61
C VAL A 405 -8.99 16.67 -29.06
N GLU A 406 -7.88 16.29 -29.68
CA GLU A 406 -7.68 14.95 -30.24
C GLU A 406 -6.40 14.32 -29.66
N LEU A 407 -6.53 13.11 -29.15
CA LEU A 407 -5.41 12.23 -28.82
C LEU A 407 -5.02 11.48 -30.09
N LEU A 408 -3.76 11.60 -30.51
CA LEU A 408 -3.30 11.10 -31.81
C LEU A 408 -2.23 10.03 -31.68
N ASP A 409 -2.21 9.09 -32.62
CA ASP A 409 -1.18 8.06 -32.75
C ASP A 409 0.16 8.59 -33.31
N GLN A 410 1.16 7.71 -33.46
CA GLN A 410 2.46 8.06 -34.03
C GLN A 410 2.38 8.65 -35.46
N ARG A 411 1.35 8.26 -36.24
CA ARG A 411 1.07 8.75 -37.60
C ARG A 411 0.19 10.02 -37.59
N LYS A 412 -0.16 10.54 -36.41
CA LYS A 412 -1.06 11.69 -36.17
C LYS A 412 -2.53 11.43 -36.55
N ASN A 413 -2.96 10.17 -36.59
CA ASN A 413 -4.36 9.81 -36.73
C ASN A 413 -5.08 9.91 -35.38
N PRO A 414 -6.36 10.34 -35.33
CA PRO A 414 -7.11 10.41 -34.09
C PRO A 414 -7.41 9.02 -33.50
N ILE A 415 -7.09 8.85 -32.21
CA ILE A 415 -7.47 7.70 -31.39
C ILE A 415 -8.73 8.04 -30.57
N LYS A 416 -8.74 9.21 -29.93
CA LYS A 416 -9.89 9.76 -29.21
C LYS A 416 -10.06 11.24 -29.53
N THR A 417 -11.30 11.66 -29.66
CA THR A 417 -11.67 13.05 -29.97
C THR A 417 -12.69 13.55 -28.96
N PHE A 418 -12.39 14.69 -28.35
CA PHE A 418 -13.35 15.48 -27.60
C PHE A 418 -13.72 16.71 -28.43
N GLN A 419 -14.96 16.74 -28.92
CA GLN A 419 -15.51 17.84 -29.68
C GLN A 419 -16.98 18.03 -29.27
N PRO A 420 -17.26 18.84 -28.25
CA PRO A 420 -18.62 19.15 -27.85
C PRO A 420 -19.35 19.97 -28.92
N GLU A 421 -20.68 20.05 -28.82
CA GLU A 421 -21.46 20.97 -29.63
C GLU A 421 -21.00 22.42 -29.43
N LYS A 422 -21.11 23.21 -30.50
CA LYS A 422 -20.74 24.63 -30.49
C LYS A 422 -21.60 25.39 -29.49
N VAL A 423 -20.97 26.20 -28.66
CA VAL A 423 -21.68 27.01 -27.67
C VAL A 423 -22.06 28.33 -28.32
N ILE A 424 -23.35 28.59 -28.46
CA ILE A 424 -23.89 29.85 -28.98
C ILE A 424 -24.32 30.71 -27.80
N LEU A 425 -23.70 31.88 -27.65
CA LEU A 425 -24.00 32.85 -26.60
C LEU A 425 -24.83 33.99 -27.20
N SER A 426 -26.02 34.20 -26.66
CA SER A 426 -26.98 35.20 -27.16
C SER A 426 -26.65 36.62 -26.69
N PHE A 427 -27.19 37.59 -27.41
CA PHE A 427 -27.23 39.00 -26.99
C PHE A 427 -27.79 39.11 -25.55
N LYS A 428 -27.14 39.93 -24.70
CA LYS A 428 -27.41 40.10 -23.25
C LYS A 428 -26.96 38.97 -22.30
N SER A 429 -26.15 38.00 -22.73
CA SER A 429 -25.46 37.12 -21.77
C SER A 429 -24.50 37.94 -20.91
N SER A 430 -24.62 37.85 -19.58
CA SER A 430 -23.69 38.50 -18.66
C SER A 430 -22.24 38.10 -18.99
N GLU A 431 -21.27 39.03 -18.86
CA GLU A 431 -19.82 38.77 -19.04
C GLU A 431 -19.24 37.84 -17.97
N GLN A 432 -19.77 36.63 -17.85
CA GLN A 432 -19.24 35.60 -16.98
C GLN A 432 -18.37 34.67 -17.83
N TRP A 433 -17.14 34.48 -17.38
CA TRP A 433 -16.24 33.49 -17.95
C TRP A 433 -16.76 32.08 -17.61
N CYS A 434 -16.82 31.22 -18.62
CA CYS A 434 -17.18 29.83 -18.49
C CYS A 434 -15.94 28.95 -18.67
N GLU A 435 -15.78 27.95 -17.81
CA GLU A 435 -14.74 26.92 -17.98
C GLU A 435 -15.33 25.72 -18.73
N MET A 436 -14.72 25.38 -19.87
CA MET A 436 -14.89 24.09 -20.53
C MET A 436 -13.82 23.14 -20.01
N SER A 437 -14.19 21.94 -19.55
CA SER A 437 -13.20 20.94 -19.12
C SER A 437 -13.58 19.52 -19.52
N HIS A 438 -12.57 18.68 -19.76
CA HIS A 438 -12.75 17.28 -20.08
C HIS A 438 -11.56 16.46 -19.56
N VAL A 439 -11.78 15.18 -19.28
CA VAL A 439 -10.72 14.25 -18.88
C VAL A 439 -10.79 13.02 -19.75
N PHE A 440 -9.74 12.77 -20.53
CA PHE A 440 -9.58 11.50 -21.23
C PHE A 440 -9.09 10.45 -20.24
N LYS A 441 -9.87 9.37 -20.10
CA LYS A 441 -9.54 8.18 -19.32
C LYS A 441 -9.59 6.97 -20.25
N ASN A 442 -8.80 5.93 -19.95
CA ASN A 442 -8.85 4.64 -20.65
C ASN A 442 -8.87 4.80 -22.19
N TYR A 443 -8.02 5.69 -22.70
CA TYR A 443 -8.04 6.08 -24.11
C TYR A 443 -7.40 5.05 -25.04
N GLY A 444 -6.87 3.95 -24.50
CA GLY A 444 -6.20 2.89 -25.24
C GLY A 444 -4.73 3.20 -25.52
N PRO A 445 -3.91 2.17 -25.81
CA PRO A 445 -2.51 2.39 -26.16
C PRO A 445 -2.37 3.11 -27.51
N GLY A 446 -1.21 3.72 -27.72
CA GLY A 446 -0.80 4.30 -28.99
C GLY A 446 -0.80 5.83 -29.01
N VAL A 447 -1.23 6.52 -27.95
CA VAL A 447 -1.26 7.99 -27.90
C VAL A 447 0.17 8.55 -27.85
N ARG A 448 0.49 9.44 -28.79
CA ARG A 448 1.82 10.08 -28.97
C ARG A 448 1.75 11.59 -29.09
N PHE A 449 0.63 12.12 -29.55
CA PHE A 449 0.43 13.56 -29.65
C PHE A 449 -0.94 13.97 -29.11
N ILE A 450 -1.05 15.23 -28.65
CA ILE A 450 -2.32 15.86 -28.33
C ILE A 450 -2.48 17.08 -29.24
N ARG A 451 -3.57 17.13 -30.00
CA ARG A 451 -3.92 18.29 -30.83
C ARG A 451 -5.04 19.06 -30.15
N PHE A 452 -4.75 20.27 -29.70
CA PHE A 452 -5.69 21.16 -29.05
C PHE A 452 -6.05 22.31 -30.00
N THR A 453 -7.32 22.43 -30.38
CA THR A 453 -7.83 23.46 -31.28
C THR A 453 -9.03 24.16 -30.66
N HIS A 454 -9.06 25.49 -30.67
CA HIS A 454 -10.21 26.25 -30.17
C HIS A 454 -10.35 27.60 -30.87
N GLY A 455 -11.50 28.23 -30.67
CA GLY A 455 -11.81 29.58 -31.15
C GLY A 455 -13.29 29.75 -31.40
N GLY A 456 -13.63 30.56 -32.39
CA GLY A 456 -15.01 30.97 -32.62
C GLY A 456 -15.13 32.20 -33.48
N ASN A 457 -16.30 32.82 -33.46
CA ASN A 457 -16.65 34.04 -34.20
C ASN A 457 -17.75 34.79 -33.48
N ASP A 458 -18.02 36.01 -33.93
CA ASP A 458 -19.28 36.66 -33.61
C ASP A 458 -20.45 36.00 -34.36
N THR A 459 -21.67 36.36 -33.95
CA THR A 459 -22.93 35.97 -34.61
C THR A 459 -23.64 37.14 -35.29
N GLN A 460 -23.12 38.37 -35.17
CA GLN A 460 -23.76 39.60 -35.63
C GLN A 460 -23.09 40.20 -36.88
N PHE A 461 -21.97 39.64 -37.30
CA PHE A 461 -21.13 40.07 -38.42
C PHE A 461 -20.63 41.51 -38.32
N TRP A 462 -20.30 41.97 -37.10
CA TRP A 462 -19.84 43.33 -36.86
C TRP A 462 -18.34 43.44 -37.09
N ALA A 463 -17.94 44.36 -37.99
CA ALA A 463 -16.53 44.66 -38.24
C ALA A 463 -15.83 45.07 -36.93
N GLY A 464 -14.73 44.39 -36.60
CA GLY A 464 -14.00 44.49 -35.33
C GLY A 464 -13.84 43.14 -34.60
N HIS A 465 -13.55 43.22 -33.29
CA HIS A 465 -13.25 42.07 -32.44
C HIS A 465 -14.35 41.83 -31.41
N TYR A 466 -15.56 41.58 -31.93
CA TYR A 466 -16.77 41.33 -31.14
C TYR A 466 -17.07 39.84 -30.94
N GLY A 467 -16.18 38.95 -31.39
CA GLY A 467 -16.32 37.52 -31.23
C GLY A 467 -15.97 37.02 -29.84
N ILE A 468 -15.90 35.69 -29.69
CA ILE A 468 -15.60 35.03 -28.41
C ILE A 468 -14.20 35.39 -27.90
N ARG A 469 -14.08 35.57 -26.59
CA ARG A 469 -12.81 35.66 -25.86
C ARG A 469 -12.43 34.28 -25.32
N VAL A 470 -11.17 33.88 -25.47
CA VAL A 470 -10.64 32.63 -24.91
C VAL A 470 -9.31 32.87 -24.18
N THR A 471 -9.09 32.22 -23.04
CA THR A 471 -7.84 32.33 -22.27
C THR A 471 -7.65 31.16 -21.30
N ASN A 472 -6.50 31.14 -20.62
CA ASN A 472 -6.15 30.20 -19.54
C ASN A 472 -6.37 28.70 -19.91
N SER A 473 -6.13 28.34 -21.17
CA SER A 473 -6.26 26.97 -21.66
C SER A 473 -5.24 26.05 -20.99
N SER A 474 -5.61 24.84 -20.61
CA SER A 474 -4.70 23.87 -20.01
C SER A 474 -4.80 22.48 -20.62
N VAL A 475 -3.66 21.81 -20.71
CA VAL A 475 -3.54 20.37 -20.92
C VAL A 475 -2.60 19.84 -19.83
N VAL A 476 -3.12 19.00 -18.95
CA VAL A 476 -2.39 18.46 -17.80
C VAL A 476 -2.52 16.95 -17.78
N ILE A 477 -1.40 16.26 -17.57
CA ILE A 477 -1.35 14.81 -17.41
C ILE A 477 -1.07 14.52 -15.94
N TYR A 478 -1.92 13.72 -15.31
CA TYR A 478 -1.73 13.29 -13.93
C TYR A 478 -1.99 11.78 -13.78
N PRO A 479 -1.39 11.14 -12.75
CA PRO A 479 -1.54 9.71 -12.54
C PRO A 479 -3.01 9.30 -12.47
N ALA A 480 -3.34 8.13 -13.01
CA ALA A 480 -4.68 7.54 -12.92
C ALA A 480 -5.06 7.12 -11.49
N ASP A 481 -4.13 7.24 -10.55
CA ASP A 481 -4.22 6.82 -9.15
C ASP A 481 -5.30 7.60 -8.38
N GLU A 482 -6.28 6.88 -7.82
CA GLU A 482 -7.36 7.41 -6.97
C GLU A 482 -6.86 7.76 -5.54
N SER A 483 -5.54 7.83 -5.33
CA SER A 483 -4.86 8.17 -4.08
C SER A 483 -5.08 9.61 -3.57
N PHE A 484 -6.08 10.32 -4.10
CA PHE A 484 -6.66 11.55 -3.53
C PHE A 484 -7.92 11.26 -2.69
N SER A 485 -8.31 9.99 -2.51
CA SER A 485 -9.59 9.59 -1.89
C SER A 485 -9.78 9.96 -0.41
N LEU A 486 -8.71 10.13 0.39
CA LEU A 486 -8.87 10.69 1.76
C LEU A 486 -9.32 12.17 1.75
N THR A 487 -9.18 12.87 0.62
CA THR A 487 -9.63 14.26 0.44
C THR A 487 -10.90 14.39 -0.41
N TYR A 488 -11.51 13.29 -0.85
CA TYR A 488 -12.72 13.31 -1.70
C TYR A 488 -13.77 12.24 -1.33
N ARG A 489 -13.92 11.87 -0.05
CA ARG A 489 -15.12 11.14 0.39
C ARG A 489 -16.32 12.08 0.39
N ASN A 490 -17.48 11.60 -0.08
CA ASN A 490 -18.72 12.33 0.06
C ASN A 490 -19.18 12.24 1.52
N LEU A 491 -19.23 13.37 2.21
CA LEU A 491 -19.66 13.44 3.60
C LEU A 491 -21.19 13.40 3.74
N LEU A 492 -21.92 13.60 2.63
CA LEU A 492 -23.38 13.52 2.64
C LEU A 492 -23.85 12.07 2.76
N LYS A 493 -24.71 11.80 3.75
CA LYS A 493 -25.40 10.52 3.89
C LYS A 493 -26.62 10.46 2.97
N ASN A 494 -26.88 9.28 2.40
CA ASN A 494 -27.96 9.03 1.44
C ASN A 494 -28.13 10.14 0.38
N PRO A 495 -27.07 10.50 -0.37
CA PRO A 495 -27.16 11.61 -1.31
C PRO A 495 -27.99 11.27 -2.57
N SER A 496 -28.22 9.99 -2.89
CA SER A 496 -28.97 9.54 -4.10
C SER A 496 -30.42 9.16 -3.84
N ALA A 497 -30.96 9.45 -2.66
CA ALA A 497 -32.35 9.13 -2.30
C ALA A 497 -32.69 7.62 -2.36
N GLN A 498 -31.68 6.75 -2.26
CA GLN A 498 -31.84 5.29 -2.28
C GLN A 498 -32.59 4.79 -1.04
N GLU A 499 -32.40 5.48 0.08
CA GLU A 499 -33.07 5.20 1.37
C GLU A 499 -34.16 6.24 1.67
N GLY A 500 -34.80 6.80 0.64
CA GLY A 500 -35.79 7.85 0.84
C GLY A 500 -35.12 9.15 1.31
N LEU A 501 -35.72 9.82 2.30
CA LEU A 501 -35.19 11.01 2.98
C LEU A 501 -34.37 10.68 4.24
N GLN A 502 -34.04 9.41 4.50
CA GLN A 502 -33.23 9.06 5.66
C GLN A 502 -31.88 9.79 5.64
N GLY A 503 -31.46 10.32 6.80
CA GLY A 503 -30.25 11.13 6.94
C GLY A 503 -30.41 12.61 6.55
N TRP A 504 -31.59 13.06 6.11
CA TRP A 504 -31.87 14.47 5.80
C TRP A 504 -32.90 15.07 6.77
N GLU A 505 -32.63 16.27 7.25
CA GLU A 505 -33.58 17.08 8.01
C GLU A 505 -34.41 17.95 7.05
N ILE A 506 -35.74 17.91 7.16
CA ILE A 506 -36.61 18.66 6.27
C ILE A 506 -36.78 20.07 6.82
N VAL A 507 -36.29 21.07 6.07
CA VAL A 507 -36.34 22.49 6.43
C VAL A 507 -37.62 23.14 5.93
N ALA A 508 -38.09 22.73 4.75
CA ALA A 508 -39.37 23.17 4.20
C ALA A 508 -39.99 22.03 3.38
N ASP A 509 -41.29 21.85 3.51
CA ASP A 509 -42.05 20.74 2.89
C ASP A 509 -43.36 21.25 2.28
N GLY A 510 -43.27 22.28 1.45
CA GLY A 510 -44.42 22.91 0.83
C GLY A 510 -45.07 22.06 -0.27
N GLY A 511 -46.36 22.29 -0.53
CA GLY A 511 -47.12 21.59 -1.57
C GLY A 511 -47.37 20.12 -1.24
N ASP A 512 -47.15 19.23 -2.20
CA ASP A 512 -47.31 17.77 -2.08
C ASP A 512 -46.12 17.06 -1.41
N ARG A 513 -45.24 17.83 -0.75
CA ARG A 513 -44.08 17.36 0.02
C ARG A 513 -42.96 16.74 -0.83
N TRP A 514 -41.83 16.44 -0.20
CA TRP A 514 -40.71 15.71 -0.81
C TRP A 514 -41.07 14.27 -1.18
N VAL A 515 -40.72 13.86 -2.40
CA VAL A 515 -40.85 12.46 -2.85
C VAL A 515 -39.56 11.97 -3.49
N THR A 516 -39.30 10.67 -3.40
CA THR A 516 -38.21 10.03 -4.13
C THR A 516 -38.73 9.41 -5.42
N GLY A 517 -38.20 9.86 -6.55
CA GLY A 517 -38.61 9.40 -7.89
C GLY A 517 -37.54 8.57 -8.59
N GLY A 518 -37.97 7.64 -9.44
CA GLY A 518 -37.09 6.98 -10.40
C GLY A 518 -36.58 7.99 -11.44
N ASN A 519 -35.28 7.97 -11.70
CA ASN A 519 -34.66 8.87 -12.68
C ASN A 519 -35.17 8.54 -14.10
N ARG A 520 -35.72 9.52 -14.81
CA ARG A 520 -36.28 9.37 -16.16
C ARG A 520 -35.28 9.74 -17.28
N THR A 521 -34.06 10.16 -16.93
CA THR A 521 -33.06 10.70 -17.86
C THR A 521 -31.73 9.93 -17.78
N THR A 522 -30.85 10.13 -18.77
CA THR A 522 -29.57 9.41 -19.01
C THR A 522 -28.45 9.64 -17.97
N PHE A 523 -28.80 9.91 -16.71
CA PHE A 523 -27.85 10.18 -15.63
C PHE A 523 -27.65 8.92 -14.74
N PRO A 524 -26.43 8.61 -14.27
CA PRO A 524 -26.05 7.31 -13.70
C PRO A 524 -26.59 6.99 -12.29
N VAL A 525 -27.66 7.65 -11.84
CA VAL A 525 -28.35 7.35 -10.58
C VAL A 525 -29.80 6.95 -10.86
N ASN A 526 -30.26 5.87 -10.23
CA ASN A 526 -31.60 5.32 -10.50
C ASN A 526 -32.71 6.05 -9.73
N THR A 527 -32.36 6.78 -8.68
CA THR A 527 -33.27 7.48 -7.76
C THR A 527 -32.81 8.91 -7.53
N CYS A 528 -33.76 9.81 -7.28
CA CYS A 528 -33.51 11.23 -7.01
C CYS A 528 -34.59 11.80 -6.09
N PHE A 529 -34.28 12.92 -5.40
CA PHE A 529 -35.25 13.68 -4.63
C PHE A 529 -36.02 14.62 -5.55
N VAL A 530 -37.35 14.63 -5.48
CA VAL A 530 -38.25 15.45 -6.30
C VAL A 530 -38.97 16.46 -5.39
N THR A 531 -38.87 17.74 -5.72
CA THR A 531 -39.60 18.81 -5.02
C THR A 531 -41.04 18.97 -5.53
N SER A 532 -41.86 19.73 -4.81
CA SER A 532 -43.24 20.04 -5.22
C SER A 532 -43.40 21.51 -5.65
N TYR A 533 -44.64 21.97 -5.85
CA TYR A 533 -44.99 23.34 -6.18
C TYR A 533 -44.83 24.33 -5.02
N GLY A 534 -44.83 23.82 -3.78
CA GLY A 534 -44.40 24.59 -2.61
C GLY A 534 -42.89 24.50 -2.42
N LEU A 535 -42.34 25.38 -1.57
CA LEU A 535 -40.92 25.36 -1.26
C LEU A 535 -40.53 24.08 -0.51
N CYS A 536 -39.67 23.29 -1.12
CA CYS A 536 -39.09 22.09 -0.54
C CYS A 536 -37.59 22.31 -0.30
N LEU A 537 -37.17 22.25 0.97
CA LEU A 537 -35.77 22.36 1.37
C LEU A 537 -35.44 21.22 2.34
N LYS A 538 -34.24 20.67 2.21
CA LYS A 538 -33.68 19.72 3.15
C LYS A 538 -32.22 20.04 3.44
N GLU A 539 -31.77 19.64 4.62
CA GLU A 539 -30.41 19.87 5.07
C GLU A 539 -29.78 18.66 5.75
N GLN A 540 -28.45 18.69 5.81
CA GLN A 540 -27.67 17.77 6.62
C GLN A 540 -26.56 18.55 7.33
N LEU A 541 -26.47 18.35 8.65
CA LEU A 541 -25.39 18.87 9.47
C LEU A 541 -24.33 17.78 9.64
N ILE A 542 -23.12 18.06 9.17
CA ILE A 542 -21.98 17.14 9.21
C ILE A 542 -21.07 17.57 10.35
N ASP A 543 -20.83 16.68 11.32
CA ASP A 543 -19.80 16.83 12.34
C ASP A 543 -18.47 16.31 11.80
N LEU A 544 -17.51 17.22 11.62
CA LEU A 544 -16.21 16.87 11.04
C LEU A 544 -15.39 15.97 11.95
N LYS A 545 -15.56 16.08 13.27
CA LYS A 545 -14.81 15.29 14.25
C LYS A 545 -15.34 13.87 14.32
N GLU A 546 -16.66 13.67 14.29
CA GLU A 546 -17.26 12.34 14.19
C GLU A 546 -16.94 11.66 12.85
N GLU A 547 -16.83 12.44 11.77
CA GLU A 547 -16.38 11.91 10.50
C GLU A 547 -14.87 11.56 10.53
N GLY A 548 -14.08 12.04 11.50
CA GLY A 548 -12.66 11.70 11.68
C GLY A 548 -11.67 12.77 11.23
N TYR A 549 -12.13 14.00 10.99
CA TYR A 549 -11.25 15.16 10.79
C TYR A 549 -10.91 15.79 12.14
N SER A 550 -9.63 15.76 12.51
CA SER A 550 -9.17 16.35 13.77
C SER A 550 -9.25 17.89 13.77
N ASP A 551 -9.50 18.47 14.95
CA ASP A 551 -9.52 19.93 15.16
C ASP A 551 -8.21 20.59 14.68
N ALA A 552 -7.07 19.96 14.96
CA ALA A 552 -5.74 20.44 14.55
C ALA A 552 -5.58 20.47 13.02
N LEU A 553 -6.10 19.48 12.30
CA LEU A 553 -6.09 19.44 10.84
C LEU A 553 -6.91 20.59 10.25
N MET A 554 -8.12 20.80 10.78
CA MET A 554 -9.03 21.85 10.32
C MET A 554 -8.48 23.25 10.59
N ASP A 555 -7.78 23.45 11.71
CA ASP A 555 -7.26 24.77 12.10
C ASP A 555 -5.93 25.12 11.43
N GLN A 556 -4.99 24.16 11.38
CA GLN A 556 -3.62 24.41 10.94
C GLN A 556 -3.44 24.20 9.43
N GLN A 557 -4.09 23.18 8.87
CA GLN A 557 -3.90 22.82 7.45
C GLN A 557 -5.02 23.35 6.55
N GLN A 558 -6.21 23.61 7.09
CA GLN A 558 -7.37 24.16 6.38
C GLN A 558 -7.59 23.50 5.00
N PRO A 559 -7.84 22.18 4.95
CA PRO A 559 -8.02 21.46 3.70
C PRO A 559 -9.18 22.05 2.87
N HIS A 560 -9.04 22.09 1.54
CA HIS A 560 -10.12 22.60 0.67
C HIS A 560 -11.40 21.78 0.84
N ILE A 561 -12.53 22.45 1.12
CA ILE A 561 -13.83 21.81 1.23
C ILE A 561 -14.58 22.01 -0.09
N LYS A 562 -14.69 20.95 -0.89
CA LYS A 562 -15.46 20.96 -2.14
C LYS A 562 -16.90 20.55 -1.86
N VAL A 563 -17.83 21.34 -2.37
CA VAL A 563 -19.28 21.08 -2.30
C VAL A 563 -19.82 21.02 -3.71
N SER A 564 -20.71 20.08 -3.99
CA SER A 564 -21.38 20.01 -5.27
C SER A 564 -22.72 19.30 -5.17
N ASP A 565 -23.67 19.69 -6.01
CA ASP A 565 -24.94 19.01 -6.18
C ASP A 565 -25.32 18.94 -7.66
N TRP A 566 -26.07 17.91 -8.02
CA TRP A 566 -26.64 17.75 -9.36
C TRP A 566 -28.12 18.09 -9.31
N TYR A 567 -28.59 18.90 -10.26
CA TYR A 567 -29.99 19.31 -10.35
C TYR A 567 -30.50 19.29 -11.79
N ALA A 568 -31.77 18.92 -11.97
CA ALA A 568 -32.48 18.97 -13.25
C ALA A 568 -33.97 19.26 -13.05
N PRO A 569 -34.57 20.18 -13.84
CA PRO A 569 -36.02 20.37 -13.83
C PRO A 569 -36.73 19.24 -14.58
N LEU A 570 -38.00 19.00 -14.26
CA LEU A 570 -38.89 18.23 -15.13
C LEU A 570 -39.36 19.12 -16.30
N SER A 571 -39.60 18.51 -17.47
CA SER A 571 -39.88 19.23 -18.73
C SER A 571 -41.26 19.89 -18.81
N ASP A 572 -42.14 19.58 -17.86
CA ASP A 572 -43.57 19.90 -17.82
C ASP A 572 -43.89 21.25 -17.16
N CYS A 573 -43.01 21.78 -16.30
CA CYS A 573 -43.20 23.07 -15.61
C CYS A 573 -41.90 23.90 -15.52
N GLY A 574 -42.01 25.14 -15.04
CA GLY A 574 -40.84 25.97 -14.73
C GLY A 574 -40.40 25.72 -13.29
N SER A 575 -39.11 25.56 -13.02
CA SER A 575 -38.61 25.20 -11.68
C SER A 575 -37.58 26.19 -11.16
N GLU A 576 -37.47 26.30 -9.85
CA GLU A 576 -36.47 27.08 -9.13
C GLU A 576 -35.58 26.14 -8.30
N TYR A 577 -34.26 26.26 -8.44
CA TYR A 577 -33.25 25.57 -7.62
C TYR A 577 -32.55 26.54 -6.67
N GLN A 578 -32.28 26.09 -5.45
CA GLN A 578 -31.43 26.81 -4.51
C GLN A 578 -30.57 25.88 -3.65
N ILE A 579 -29.38 26.37 -3.30
CA ILE A 579 -28.41 25.70 -2.42
C ILE A 579 -27.78 26.73 -1.48
N CYS A 580 -27.51 26.32 -0.25
CA CYS A 580 -26.75 27.07 0.73
C CYS A 580 -25.82 26.09 1.46
N VAL A 581 -24.54 26.42 1.58
CA VAL A 581 -23.60 25.64 2.38
C VAL A 581 -22.87 26.56 3.35
N GLU A 582 -22.86 26.19 4.62
CA GLU A 582 -22.24 26.97 5.70
C GLU A 582 -21.16 26.14 6.39
N LEU A 583 -19.97 26.72 6.55
CA LEU A 583 -18.93 26.22 7.44
C LEU A 583 -19.16 26.84 8.82
N LEU A 584 -19.31 26.01 9.85
CA LEU A 584 -19.74 26.45 11.17
C LEU A 584 -18.67 26.20 12.24
N ASP A 585 -18.61 27.09 13.23
CA ASP A 585 -17.77 26.93 14.42
C ASP A 585 -18.36 25.93 15.44
N GLU A 586 -17.65 25.72 16.56
CA GLU A 586 -18.10 24.86 17.66
C GLU A 586 -19.47 25.28 18.25
N LYS A 587 -19.82 26.56 18.16
CA LYS A 587 -21.11 27.12 18.60
C LYS A 587 -22.17 27.12 17.49
N LYS A 588 -21.90 26.44 16.36
CA LYS A 588 -22.72 26.38 15.15
C LYS A 588 -22.98 27.75 14.52
N LYS A 589 -22.07 28.71 14.69
CA LYS A 589 -22.11 30.02 13.99
C LYS A 589 -21.41 29.94 12.65
N PRO A 590 -21.95 30.57 11.59
CA PRO A 590 -21.29 30.59 10.28
C PRO A 590 -19.95 31.33 10.32
N ILE A 591 -18.90 30.64 9.89
CA ILE A 591 -17.57 31.17 9.60
C ILE A 591 -17.50 31.60 8.12
N SER A 592 -18.03 30.77 7.23
CA SER A 592 -18.08 31.04 5.79
C SER A 592 -19.33 30.45 5.18
N THR A 593 -19.95 31.17 4.25
CA THR A 593 -21.22 30.79 3.63
C THR A 593 -21.11 30.88 2.11
N PHE A 594 -21.54 29.83 1.43
CA PHE A 594 -21.75 29.79 -0.01
C PHE A 594 -23.25 29.73 -0.30
N GLN A 595 -23.79 30.81 -0.84
CA GLN A 595 -25.19 30.90 -1.24
C GLN A 595 -25.29 31.63 -2.60
N PRO A 596 -25.27 30.90 -3.73
CA PRO A 596 -25.38 31.49 -5.05
C PRO A 596 -26.82 31.99 -5.32
N GLU A 597 -26.97 32.80 -6.37
CA GLU A 597 -28.28 33.19 -6.88
C GLU A 597 -29.10 31.96 -7.29
N LYS A 598 -30.42 32.03 -7.07
CA LYS A 598 -31.38 30.99 -7.42
C LYS A 598 -31.38 30.74 -8.93
N VAL A 599 -31.45 29.48 -9.34
CA VAL A 599 -31.49 29.10 -10.75
C VAL A 599 -32.93 28.90 -11.18
N PHE A 600 -33.35 29.57 -12.25
CA PHE A 600 -34.71 29.52 -12.79
C PHE A 600 -34.76 28.79 -14.13
N PHE A 601 -35.73 27.88 -14.29
CA PHE A 601 -35.98 27.12 -15.50
C PHE A 601 -37.32 27.50 -16.12
N GLN A 602 -37.37 27.61 -17.45
CA GLN A 602 -38.60 27.91 -18.19
C GLN A 602 -39.32 26.63 -18.64
N GLN A 603 -40.65 26.69 -18.71
CA GLN A 603 -41.50 25.57 -19.09
C GLN A 603 -41.24 25.09 -20.53
N GLY A 604 -41.32 23.78 -20.79
CA GLY A 604 -41.37 23.19 -22.13
C GLY A 604 -40.00 22.95 -22.78
N THR A 605 -38.91 23.15 -22.05
CA THR A 605 -37.54 22.87 -22.53
C THR A 605 -36.97 21.68 -21.76
N ILE A 606 -36.43 20.68 -22.45
CA ILE A 606 -35.72 19.57 -21.81
C ILE A 606 -34.33 20.07 -21.42
N TYR A 607 -34.06 20.17 -20.13
CA TYR A 607 -32.74 20.56 -19.63
C TYR A 607 -31.95 19.32 -19.19
N PRO A 608 -30.68 19.17 -19.60
CA PRO A 608 -29.81 18.13 -19.07
C PRO A 608 -29.51 18.41 -17.59
N TRP A 609 -29.12 17.37 -16.85
CA TRP A 609 -28.58 17.52 -15.49
C TRP A 609 -27.43 18.52 -15.48
N ARG A 610 -27.51 19.50 -14.56
CA ARG A 610 -26.48 20.50 -14.32
C ARG A 610 -25.85 20.26 -12.96
N GLN A 611 -24.57 20.59 -12.86
CA GLN A 611 -23.84 20.51 -11.60
C GLN A 611 -23.63 21.91 -11.04
N MET A 612 -24.05 22.14 -9.79
CA MET A 612 -23.62 23.28 -8.98
C MET A 612 -22.40 22.84 -8.17
N PHE A 613 -21.37 23.67 -8.05
CA PHE A 613 -20.24 23.37 -7.16
C PHE A 613 -19.56 24.63 -6.63
N HIS A 614 -18.89 24.48 -5.48
CA HIS A 614 -18.04 25.50 -4.87
C HIS A 614 -16.87 24.83 -4.13
N VAL A 615 -15.80 25.58 -3.88
CA VAL A 615 -14.65 25.13 -3.09
C VAL A 615 -14.29 26.20 -2.08
N PHE A 616 -14.51 25.91 -0.80
CA PHE A 616 -14.03 26.77 0.27
C PHE A 616 -12.51 26.61 0.41
N ARG A 617 -11.81 27.75 0.40
CA ARG A 617 -10.36 27.85 0.57
C ARG A 617 -10.07 28.92 1.62
N ASN A 618 -9.04 28.73 2.43
CA ASN A 618 -8.58 29.71 3.41
C ASN A 618 -9.72 30.25 4.30
N TYR A 619 -10.60 29.36 4.76
CA TYR A 619 -11.80 29.72 5.53
C TYR A 619 -11.50 30.11 7.00
N GLY A 620 -10.23 30.06 7.42
CA GLY A 620 -9.81 30.39 8.78
C GLY A 620 -9.96 29.21 9.75
N PRO A 621 -9.29 29.27 10.91
CA PRO A 621 -9.41 28.23 11.93
C PRO A 621 -10.80 28.25 12.59
N GLY A 622 -11.19 27.13 13.20
CA GLY A 622 -12.39 27.00 14.02
C GLY A 622 -13.55 26.28 13.37
N VAL A 623 -13.44 25.84 12.10
CA VAL A 623 -14.51 25.06 11.44
C VAL A 623 -14.64 23.68 12.09
N ARG A 624 -15.85 23.34 12.56
CA ARG A 624 -16.19 22.06 13.20
C ARG A 624 -17.36 21.36 12.55
N PHE A 625 -18.28 22.11 11.95
CA PHE A 625 -19.43 21.52 11.26
C PHE A 625 -19.58 22.08 9.85
N ILE A 626 -20.24 21.32 8.98
CA ILE A 626 -20.71 21.78 7.68
C ILE A 626 -22.22 21.60 7.64
N ARG A 627 -22.97 22.67 7.38
CA ARG A 627 -24.40 22.58 7.08
C ARG A 627 -24.58 22.67 5.58
N PHE A 628 -25.20 21.65 5.00
CA PHE A 628 -25.51 21.58 3.57
C PHE A 628 -27.03 21.61 3.39
N THR A 629 -27.56 22.66 2.78
CA THR A 629 -29.00 22.85 2.55
C THR A 629 -29.27 23.03 1.06
N HIS A 630 -30.21 22.28 0.50
CA HIS A 630 -30.59 22.41 -0.91
C HIS A 630 -32.05 22.04 -1.16
N GLY A 631 -32.56 22.48 -2.31
CA GLY A 631 -33.92 22.17 -2.74
C GLY A 631 -34.44 23.17 -3.76
N GLY A 632 -35.74 23.38 -3.78
CA GLY A 632 -36.38 24.14 -4.83
C GLY A 632 -37.91 24.15 -4.74
N LYS A 633 -38.54 24.71 -5.78
CA LYS A 633 -39.99 24.72 -5.97
C LYS A 633 -40.36 24.83 -7.45
N ASP A 634 -41.59 24.48 -7.79
CA ASP A 634 -42.21 24.87 -9.06
C ASP A 634 -42.52 26.38 -9.08
N THR A 635 -42.62 26.93 -10.29
CA THR A 635 -43.06 28.29 -10.59
C THR A 635 -44.56 28.39 -10.91
N LYS A 636 -45.29 27.27 -11.05
CA LYS A 636 -46.75 27.23 -11.22
C LYS A 636 -47.46 26.40 -10.14
N PHE A 637 -48.61 26.92 -9.68
CA PHE A 637 -49.51 26.30 -8.68
C PHE A 637 -50.35 25.14 -9.27
N GLN A 638 -49.74 24.20 -10.00
CA GLN A 638 -50.43 22.98 -10.43
C GLN A 638 -50.22 21.88 -9.37
N GLU A 639 -51.30 21.23 -8.93
CA GLU A 639 -51.23 20.07 -8.03
C GLU A 639 -50.45 18.93 -8.71
N GLY A 640 -49.46 18.34 -8.03
CA GLY A 640 -48.58 17.31 -8.59
C GLY A 640 -47.09 17.46 -8.25
N GLN A 641 -46.35 16.35 -8.41
CA GLN A 641 -44.91 16.22 -8.09
C GLN A 641 -44.04 16.48 -9.32
N HIS A 642 -44.00 17.74 -9.76
CA HIS A 642 -43.32 18.17 -10.99
C HIS A 642 -42.02 18.96 -10.75
N GLY A 643 -41.50 19.01 -9.52
CA GLY A 643 -40.35 19.84 -9.19
C GLY A 643 -38.96 19.30 -9.55
N ILE A 644 -37.93 19.91 -8.96
CA ILE A 644 -36.53 19.69 -9.31
C ILE A 644 -35.99 18.37 -8.74
N GLN A 645 -35.14 17.69 -9.52
CA GLN A 645 -34.51 16.42 -9.16
C GLN A 645 -33.09 16.65 -8.60
N CYS A 646 -32.72 16.05 -7.45
CA CYS A 646 -31.36 16.15 -6.85
C CYS A 646 -30.77 14.77 -6.42
N SER A 647 -29.45 14.53 -6.55
CA SER A 647 -28.80 13.22 -6.23
C SER A 647 -27.25 13.22 -6.10
N GLY A 648 -26.65 12.27 -5.33
CA GLY A 648 -25.20 11.93 -5.24
C GLY A 648 -24.86 10.44 -4.94
N GLN A 649 -23.64 9.94 -5.23
CA GLN A 649 -23.30 8.48 -5.34
C GLN A 649 -22.71 7.75 -4.09
N GLN A 650 -22.88 6.41 -3.97
CA GLN A 650 -22.24 5.47 -2.99
C GLN A 650 -22.17 3.96 -3.48
N SER A 651 -21.25 3.08 -2.98
CA SER A 651 -21.01 1.64 -3.40
C SER A 651 -20.80 0.61 -2.22
N ALA A 652 -21.12 -0.72 -2.33
CA ALA A 652 -20.91 -1.78 -1.26
C ALA A 652 -20.89 -3.30 -1.71
N VAL A 653 -20.21 -4.22 -0.93
CA VAL A 653 -19.91 -5.69 -1.17
C VAL A 653 -20.45 -6.66 -0.04
N PRO A 654 -20.68 -8.01 -0.24
CA PRO A 654 -21.30 -8.97 0.72
C PRO A 654 -20.40 -9.78 1.71
N LEU A 655 -21.00 -10.29 2.81
CA LEU A 655 -20.38 -10.99 3.99
C LEU A 655 -19.76 -12.39 3.77
N ALA A 656 -20.27 -13.21 2.84
CA ALA A 656 -19.67 -14.53 2.58
C ALA A 656 -18.24 -14.43 2.03
N VAL A 657 -17.98 -13.38 1.25
CA VAL A 657 -16.65 -13.04 0.74
C VAL A 657 -15.74 -12.63 1.89
N VAL A 658 -16.28 -11.96 2.91
CA VAL A 658 -15.52 -11.60 4.12
C VAL A 658 -15.06 -12.84 4.88
N GLU A 659 -15.92 -13.84 5.07
CA GLU A 659 -15.52 -15.07 5.76
C GLU A 659 -14.39 -15.80 5.03
N GLU A 660 -14.48 -15.88 3.70
CA GLU A 660 -13.43 -16.45 2.86
C GLU A 660 -12.13 -15.64 2.94
N ILE A 661 -12.21 -14.31 2.96
CA ILE A 661 -11.04 -13.44 3.21
C ILE A 661 -10.44 -13.73 4.59
N LEU A 662 -11.26 -13.75 5.64
CA LEU A 662 -10.78 -14.00 7.01
C LEU A 662 -10.13 -15.38 7.16
N LEU A 663 -10.60 -16.40 6.43
CA LEU A 663 -10.00 -17.75 6.43
C LEU A 663 -8.60 -17.73 5.81
N ASN A 664 -8.36 -16.87 4.83
CA ASN A 664 -7.07 -16.73 4.13
C ASN A 664 -6.06 -15.81 4.83
N LEU A 665 -6.45 -15.12 5.91
CA LEU A 665 -5.54 -14.25 6.67
C LEU A 665 -4.73 -15.02 7.74
N PRO A 666 -3.72 -14.41 8.37
CA PRO A 666 -3.09 -14.98 9.55
C PRO A 666 -4.04 -14.93 10.76
N ALA A 667 -4.26 -16.06 11.42
CA ALA A 667 -5.21 -16.18 12.54
C ALA A 667 -5.01 -15.14 13.66
N HIS A 668 -3.76 -14.82 14.01
CA HIS A 668 -3.48 -13.82 15.05
C HIS A 668 -3.97 -12.42 14.66
N GLN A 669 -3.89 -12.05 13.38
CA GLN A 669 -4.40 -10.77 12.85
C GLN A 669 -5.92 -10.75 12.78
N VAL A 670 -6.53 -11.91 12.49
CA VAL A 670 -7.98 -12.04 12.52
C VAL A 670 -8.53 -11.70 13.91
N VAL A 671 -7.86 -12.16 14.98
CA VAL A 671 -8.26 -11.89 16.36
C VAL A 671 -7.90 -10.48 16.84
N GLN A 672 -6.71 -9.99 16.50
CA GLN A 672 -6.18 -8.72 17.04
C GLN A 672 -6.63 -7.49 16.26
N VAL A 673 -6.87 -7.64 14.96
CA VAL A 673 -7.12 -6.51 14.06
C VAL A 673 -8.48 -6.62 13.41
N CYS A 674 -8.78 -7.74 12.73
CA CYS A 674 -10.06 -7.90 12.02
C CYS A 674 -11.27 -7.85 12.96
N ARG A 675 -11.12 -8.34 14.20
CA ARG A 675 -12.13 -8.26 15.25
C ARG A 675 -12.49 -6.84 15.69
N LEU A 676 -11.62 -5.85 15.44
CA LEU A 676 -11.80 -4.44 15.85
C LEU A 676 -12.40 -3.56 14.74
N VAL A 677 -12.59 -4.12 13.54
CA VAL A 677 -12.96 -3.38 12.32
C VAL A 677 -14.41 -2.87 12.38
N CYS A 678 -15.36 -3.77 12.63
CA CYS A 678 -16.76 -3.45 12.83
C CYS A 678 -17.45 -4.56 13.62
N HIS A 679 -18.70 -4.31 14.02
CA HIS A 679 -19.49 -5.28 14.76
C HIS A 679 -19.68 -6.60 14.00
N GLU A 680 -19.94 -6.59 12.69
CA GLU A 680 -20.18 -7.84 11.95
C GLU A 680 -18.92 -8.70 11.82
N TRP A 681 -17.75 -8.09 11.67
CA TRP A 681 -16.48 -8.82 11.65
C TRP A 681 -16.14 -9.41 13.01
N LYS A 682 -16.44 -8.68 14.10
CA LYS A 682 -16.27 -9.18 15.46
C LYS A 682 -17.10 -10.46 15.68
N GLU A 683 -18.37 -10.44 15.32
CA GLU A 683 -19.27 -11.59 15.45
C GLU A 683 -18.78 -12.80 14.63
N LEU A 684 -18.33 -12.56 13.39
CA LEU A 684 -17.79 -13.60 12.52
C LEU A 684 -16.49 -14.21 13.07
N VAL A 685 -15.57 -13.37 13.56
CA VAL A 685 -14.29 -13.79 14.17
C VAL A 685 -14.49 -14.52 15.49
N ASP A 686 -15.47 -14.12 16.29
CA ASP A 686 -15.78 -14.80 17.56
C ASP A 686 -16.62 -16.07 17.35
N SER A 687 -17.11 -16.33 16.12
CA SER A 687 -17.91 -17.52 15.81
C SER A 687 -17.11 -18.83 15.81
N ALA A 688 -17.69 -19.88 16.39
CA ALA A 688 -17.10 -21.22 16.35
C ALA A 688 -17.04 -21.81 14.93
N ALA A 689 -17.93 -21.38 14.03
CA ALA A 689 -17.99 -21.85 12.64
C ALA A 689 -16.75 -21.46 11.85
N HIS A 690 -16.32 -20.20 11.96
CA HIS A 690 -15.13 -19.68 11.29
C HIS A 690 -13.86 -20.48 11.65
N TRP A 691 -13.61 -20.69 12.95
CA TRP A 691 -12.42 -21.43 13.41
C TRP A 691 -12.49 -22.92 13.12
N ARG A 692 -13.69 -23.51 13.09
CA ARG A 692 -13.89 -24.89 12.66
C ARG A 692 -13.57 -25.07 11.18
N GLU A 693 -14.04 -24.15 10.33
CA GLU A 693 -13.74 -24.18 8.89
C GLU A 693 -12.24 -24.01 8.67
N ARG A 694 -11.60 -23.09 9.39
CA ARG A 694 -10.15 -22.89 9.35
C ARG A 694 -9.36 -24.12 9.79
N CYS A 695 -9.83 -24.83 10.82
CA CYS A 695 -9.21 -26.09 11.21
C CYS A 695 -9.35 -27.15 10.11
N ARG A 696 -10.51 -27.21 9.44
CA ARG A 696 -10.77 -28.15 8.34
C ARG A 696 -9.86 -27.88 7.14
N THR A 697 -9.76 -26.63 6.69
CA THR A 697 -8.92 -26.25 5.54
C THR A 697 -7.45 -26.53 5.77
N GLU A 698 -6.99 -26.39 7.01
CA GLU A 698 -5.59 -26.59 7.39
C GLU A 698 -5.28 -28.01 7.91
N GLY A 699 -6.23 -28.95 7.79
CA GLY A 699 -6.05 -30.35 8.16
C GLY A 699 -5.95 -30.62 9.67
N LEU A 700 -6.34 -29.66 10.52
CA LEU A 700 -6.34 -29.80 11.98
C LEU A 700 -7.66 -30.45 12.41
N GLN A 701 -7.59 -31.70 12.88
CA GLN A 701 -8.75 -32.44 13.36
C GLN A 701 -8.62 -32.75 14.86
N PRO A 702 -9.71 -32.64 15.63
CA PRO A 702 -9.75 -33.20 16.99
C PRO A 702 -9.49 -34.72 16.93
N TYR A 703 -8.79 -35.26 17.93
CA TYR A 703 -8.50 -36.69 18.01
C TYR A 703 -9.77 -37.56 18.08
N ASP A 704 -10.84 -37.02 18.68
CA ASP A 704 -12.15 -37.67 18.78
C ASP A 704 -13.23 -36.79 18.15
N ALA A 705 -13.70 -37.18 16.97
CA ALA A 705 -14.75 -36.47 16.23
C ALA A 705 -16.11 -36.46 16.96
N SER A 706 -16.32 -37.33 17.95
CA SER A 706 -17.54 -37.39 18.75
C SER A 706 -17.60 -36.32 19.87
N ARG A 707 -16.48 -35.63 20.13
CA ARG A 707 -16.35 -34.60 21.17
C ARG A 707 -15.66 -33.34 20.62
N PRO A 708 -16.41 -32.41 20.01
CA PRO A 708 -15.83 -31.19 19.47
C PRO A 708 -15.21 -30.32 20.58
N PRO A 709 -14.16 -29.54 20.29
CA PRO A 709 -13.60 -28.57 21.23
C PRO A 709 -14.65 -27.54 21.68
N GLU A 710 -14.62 -27.17 22.96
CA GLU A 710 -15.47 -26.12 23.54
C GLU A 710 -15.14 -24.74 22.96
N ASP A 711 -13.85 -24.46 22.71
CA ASP A 711 -13.37 -23.26 22.04
C ASP A 711 -12.51 -23.64 20.82
N TRP A 712 -13.10 -23.48 19.62
CA TRP A 712 -12.45 -23.78 18.34
C TRP A 712 -11.29 -22.82 18.02
N ARG A 713 -11.36 -21.57 18.49
CA ARG A 713 -10.29 -20.59 18.31
C ARG A 713 -9.08 -20.99 19.12
N LEU A 714 -9.28 -21.32 20.39
CA LEU A 714 -8.23 -21.80 21.28
C LEU A 714 -7.59 -23.09 20.76
N PHE A 715 -8.43 -24.03 20.31
CA PHE A 715 -7.98 -25.29 19.71
C PHE A 715 -7.09 -25.04 18.48
N TYR A 716 -7.48 -24.14 17.59
CA TYR A 716 -6.69 -23.78 16.41
C TYR A 716 -5.29 -23.27 16.79
N PHE A 717 -5.21 -22.27 17.67
CA PHE A 717 -3.92 -21.68 18.03
C PHE A 717 -3.02 -22.68 18.75
N LEU A 718 -3.55 -23.44 19.72
CA LEU A 718 -2.78 -24.47 20.41
C LEU A 718 -2.27 -25.56 19.46
N SER A 719 -3.07 -25.94 18.47
CA SER A 719 -2.66 -26.94 17.48
C SER A 719 -1.58 -26.43 16.54
N LYS A 720 -1.60 -25.14 16.17
CA LYS A 720 -0.58 -24.51 15.32
C LYS A 720 0.75 -24.26 16.02
N PHE A 721 0.71 -23.89 17.29
CA PHE A 721 1.92 -23.66 18.10
C PHE A 721 2.51 -24.95 18.69
N ARG A 722 1.83 -26.08 18.50
CA ARG A 722 2.29 -27.38 18.99
C ARG A 722 3.63 -27.75 18.38
N ARG A 723 4.65 -27.75 19.22
CA ARG A 723 5.99 -28.26 18.90
C ARG A 723 6.67 -28.71 20.19
N ASN A 724 7.72 -29.50 20.03
CA ASN A 724 8.59 -29.80 21.15
C ASN A 724 9.36 -28.54 21.56
N LEU A 725 9.21 -28.13 22.82
CA LEU A 725 9.89 -26.97 23.40
C LEU A 725 11.31 -27.30 23.85
N LEU A 726 11.67 -28.57 23.98
CA LEU A 726 13.03 -28.98 24.30
C LEU A 726 13.96 -28.87 23.09
N LYS A 727 15.13 -28.25 23.29
CA LYS A 727 16.21 -28.20 22.30
C LYS A 727 17.08 -29.46 22.39
N ASN A 728 17.56 -29.91 21.22
CA ASN A 728 18.42 -31.10 21.07
C ASN A 728 17.92 -32.33 21.90
N PRO A 729 16.67 -32.78 21.71
CA PRO A 729 16.12 -33.92 22.45
C PRO A 729 16.71 -35.27 21.99
N ARG A 730 17.33 -35.32 20.81
CA ARG A 730 17.82 -36.54 20.15
C ARG A 730 19.34 -36.76 20.22
N ALA A 731 20.06 -35.91 20.96
CA ALA A 731 21.53 -35.96 21.10
C ALA A 731 22.30 -35.81 19.77
N GLU A 732 21.73 -35.10 18.79
CA GLU A 732 22.39 -34.86 17.50
C GLU A 732 23.56 -33.88 17.63
N ASP A 733 23.38 -32.84 18.46
CA ASP A 733 24.38 -31.81 18.73
C ASP A 733 25.15 -32.06 20.04
N GLY A 734 25.34 -33.32 20.41
CA GLY A 734 25.96 -33.68 21.69
C GLY A 734 25.10 -33.21 22.86
N LEU A 735 25.69 -32.57 23.87
CA LEU A 735 24.99 -32.00 25.04
C LEU A 735 24.61 -30.52 24.86
N GLN A 736 24.76 -29.93 23.67
CA GLN A 736 24.38 -28.55 23.43
C GLN A 736 22.89 -28.31 23.74
N GLY A 737 22.59 -27.22 24.43
CA GLY A 737 21.23 -26.88 24.88
C GLY A 737 20.80 -27.53 26.21
N TRP A 738 21.62 -28.39 26.80
CA TRP A 738 21.34 -28.99 28.12
C TRP A 738 22.28 -28.45 29.19
N GLU A 739 21.73 -28.04 30.32
CA GLU A 739 22.49 -27.69 31.52
C GLU A 739 22.74 -28.94 32.35
N ILE A 740 24.00 -29.21 32.69
CA ILE A 740 24.36 -30.40 33.46
C ILE A 740 24.28 -30.09 34.95
N VAL A 741 23.23 -30.59 35.59
CA VAL A 741 22.98 -30.44 37.03
C VAL A 741 23.94 -31.31 37.84
N GLN A 742 24.15 -32.54 37.36
CA GLN A 742 25.03 -33.50 38.01
C GLN A 742 25.71 -34.38 36.96
N ASN A 743 27.01 -34.61 37.12
CA ASN A 743 27.82 -35.31 36.14
C ASN A 743 28.73 -36.34 36.82
N GLY A 744 28.12 -37.31 37.49
CA GLY A 744 28.86 -38.32 38.25
C GLY A 744 29.72 -39.23 37.37
N ALA A 745 30.79 -39.76 37.97
CA ALA A 745 31.64 -40.80 37.38
C ALA A 745 32.18 -40.43 35.97
N ASP A 746 31.97 -41.28 34.96
CA ASP A 746 32.46 -41.11 33.58
C ASP A 746 31.68 -40.05 32.78
N ARG A 747 30.78 -39.31 33.45
CA ARG A 747 30.00 -38.19 32.92
C ARG A 747 28.98 -38.62 31.86
N TRP A 748 28.19 -37.66 31.39
CA TRP A 748 27.28 -37.83 30.26
C TRP A 748 28.05 -38.04 28.96
N VAL A 749 27.66 -39.06 28.19
CA VAL A 749 28.20 -39.37 26.85
C VAL A 749 27.05 -39.43 25.85
N THR A 750 27.32 -39.14 24.58
CA THR A 750 26.37 -39.38 23.49
C THR A 750 26.84 -40.51 22.59
N GLU A 751 25.94 -41.44 22.27
CA GLU A 751 26.26 -42.60 21.42
C GLU A 751 25.18 -42.83 20.36
N ARG A 752 25.50 -43.65 19.35
CA ARG A 752 24.49 -44.16 18.43
C ARG A 752 23.64 -45.21 19.12
N ASN A 753 22.35 -45.24 18.79
CA ASN A 753 21.42 -46.21 19.34
C ASN A 753 21.89 -47.63 19.03
N SER A 754 22.21 -48.38 20.09
CA SER A 754 22.59 -49.80 20.01
C SER A 754 21.40 -50.71 19.74
N LYS A 755 20.18 -50.25 20.09
CA LYS A 755 18.91 -50.90 19.77
C LYS A 755 18.07 -50.06 18.82
N PRO A 756 17.37 -50.67 17.84
CA PRO A 756 16.49 -49.94 16.94
C PRO A 756 15.43 -49.17 17.72
N PHE A 757 15.33 -47.87 17.46
CA PHE A 757 14.27 -47.02 18.00
C PHE A 757 13.01 -47.16 17.12
N PRO A 758 11.78 -47.09 17.68
CA PRO A 758 10.55 -47.22 16.90
C PRO A 758 10.42 -46.21 15.74
N ASP A 759 10.95 -45.00 15.94
CA ASP A 759 11.14 -43.99 14.90
C ASP A 759 12.56 -44.06 14.35
N ASN A 760 12.71 -44.44 13.08
CA ASN A 760 14.01 -44.60 12.43
C ASN A 760 14.80 -43.29 12.27
N THR A 761 14.18 -42.14 12.50
CA THR A 761 14.86 -40.84 12.51
C THR A 761 15.66 -40.59 13.79
N VAL A 762 15.40 -41.34 14.87
CA VAL A 762 16.14 -41.21 16.14
C VAL A 762 17.33 -42.16 16.12
N THR A 763 18.52 -41.62 15.88
CA THR A 763 19.74 -42.40 15.68
C THR A 763 20.72 -42.36 16.85
N ARG A 764 20.55 -41.41 17.79
CA ARG A 764 21.45 -41.19 18.93
C ARG A 764 20.70 -41.07 20.25
N CYS A 765 21.42 -41.24 21.34
CA CYS A 765 20.93 -41.07 22.71
C CYS A 765 22.00 -40.52 23.66
N PHE A 766 21.54 -40.01 24.79
CA PHE A 766 22.39 -39.63 25.92
C PHE A 766 22.55 -40.80 26.87
N VAL A 767 23.76 -41.02 27.38
CA VAL A 767 24.08 -42.13 28.28
C VAL A 767 24.60 -41.58 29.60
N THR A 768 23.96 -41.98 30.70
CA THR A 768 24.43 -41.67 32.06
C THR A 768 25.62 -42.56 32.43
N SER A 769 26.25 -42.32 33.59
CA SER A 769 27.30 -43.19 34.11
C SER A 769 26.81 -43.99 35.33
N HIS A 770 27.74 -44.65 36.02
CA HIS A 770 27.50 -45.38 37.26
C HIS A 770 27.28 -44.45 38.46
N GLY A 771 27.80 -43.21 38.39
CA GLY A 771 27.39 -42.11 39.25
C GLY A 771 26.11 -41.44 38.75
N LEU A 772 25.42 -40.72 39.64
CA LEU A 772 24.21 -39.96 39.27
C LEU A 772 24.54 -38.87 38.25
N CYS A 773 23.90 -38.96 37.09
CA CYS A 773 24.00 -37.96 36.03
C CYS A 773 22.61 -37.35 35.79
N LEU A 774 22.49 -36.04 35.92
CA LEU A 774 21.26 -35.27 35.70
C LEU A 774 21.56 -34.12 34.75
N LYS A 775 20.64 -33.91 33.81
CA LYS A 775 20.66 -32.76 32.91
C LYS A 775 19.28 -32.12 32.88
N GLU A 776 19.26 -30.80 32.70
CA GLU A 776 18.04 -30.02 32.65
C GLU A 776 18.01 -29.02 31.52
N GLN A 777 16.80 -28.55 31.21
CA GLN A 777 16.59 -27.43 30.32
C GLN A 777 15.46 -26.56 30.89
N LEU A 778 15.73 -25.25 30.93
CA LEU A 778 14.76 -24.25 31.34
C LEU A 778 14.05 -23.67 30.11
N ILE A 779 12.75 -23.89 30.03
CA ILE A 779 11.89 -23.40 28.95
C ILE A 779 11.26 -22.09 29.40
N ASP A 780 11.50 -21.03 28.62
CA ASP A 780 10.88 -19.71 28.77
C ASP A 780 9.62 -19.66 27.89
N LEU A 781 8.45 -19.71 28.51
CA LEU A 781 7.17 -19.83 27.81
C LEU A 781 6.90 -18.60 26.93
N LYS A 782 7.27 -17.42 27.40
CA LYS A 782 7.09 -16.16 26.68
C LYS A 782 7.96 -16.10 25.43
N LYS A 783 9.23 -16.51 25.53
CA LYS A 783 10.11 -16.65 24.36
C LYS A 783 9.64 -17.72 23.38
N GLU A 784 9.01 -18.78 23.87
CA GLU A 784 8.44 -19.84 23.04
C GLU A 784 7.08 -19.48 22.43
N GLY A 785 6.53 -18.30 22.73
CA GLY A 785 5.33 -17.73 22.10
C GLY A 785 4.05 -17.81 22.94
N TYR A 786 4.15 -18.25 24.20
CA TYR A 786 3.03 -18.37 25.13
C TYR A 786 3.03 -17.21 26.12
N SER A 787 2.06 -16.30 26.01
CA SER A 787 2.00 -15.10 26.85
C SER A 787 1.55 -15.41 28.28
N ASP A 788 1.94 -14.54 29.21
CA ASP A 788 1.62 -14.66 30.64
C ASP A 788 0.09 -14.75 30.87
N ALA A 789 -0.67 -13.85 30.23
CA ALA A 789 -2.13 -13.85 30.29
C ALA A 789 -2.75 -15.14 29.70
N PHE A 790 -2.15 -15.70 28.65
CA PHE A 790 -2.61 -16.95 28.04
C PHE A 790 -2.42 -18.13 28.99
N MET A 791 -1.25 -18.23 29.63
CA MET A 791 -0.95 -19.32 30.58
C MET A 791 -1.81 -19.22 31.85
N ASP A 792 -2.12 -18.01 32.31
CA ASP A 792 -2.89 -17.79 33.54
C ASP A 792 -4.39 -18.01 33.37
N GLN A 793 -4.97 -17.52 32.27
CA GLN A 793 -6.42 -17.56 32.01
C GLN A 793 -6.85 -18.92 31.48
N LEU A 794 -6.09 -19.51 30.56
CA LEU A 794 -6.53 -20.68 29.79
C LEU A 794 -5.93 -21.99 30.31
N ARG A 795 -4.79 -21.92 31.01
CA ARG A 795 -4.10 -23.06 31.65
C ARG A 795 -4.10 -24.33 30.76
N PRO A 796 -3.59 -24.24 29.52
CA PRO A 796 -3.60 -25.35 28.57
C PRO A 796 -2.86 -26.58 29.10
N ARG A 797 -3.19 -27.78 28.61
CA ARG A 797 -2.52 -29.00 29.10
C ARG A 797 -1.05 -29.02 28.68
N ILE A 798 -0.16 -29.39 29.59
CA ILE A 798 1.28 -29.53 29.29
C ILE A 798 1.61 -31.02 29.26
N LYS A 799 1.90 -31.54 28.07
CA LYS A 799 2.31 -32.92 27.85
C LYS A 799 3.83 -33.01 27.87
N ILE A 800 4.37 -33.87 28.71
CA ILE A 800 5.78 -34.22 28.68
C ILE A 800 5.92 -35.67 28.23
N SER A 801 6.98 -35.98 27.50
CA SER A 801 7.36 -37.35 27.20
C SER A 801 8.87 -37.53 27.28
N ASP A 802 9.31 -38.75 27.56
CA ASP A 802 10.72 -39.11 27.51
C ASP A 802 10.87 -40.58 27.16
N TRP A 803 11.98 -40.94 26.51
CA TRP A 803 12.30 -42.32 26.21
C TRP A 803 13.56 -42.74 26.93
N TYR A 804 13.53 -43.91 27.57
CA TYR A 804 14.70 -44.45 28.24
C TYR A 804 14.87 -45.95 28.02
N ILE A 805 16.13 -46.39 28.08
CA ILE A 805 16.54 -47.79 28.18
C ILE A 805 17.47 -47.95 29.38
N PRO A 806 17.10 -48.80 30.35
CA PRO A 806 18.01 -49.19 31.43
C PRO A 806 19.10 -50.16 30.91
N PRO A 807 20.28 -50.16 31.53
CA PRO A 807 21.36 -51.08 31.19
C PRO A 807 20.98 -52.55 31.42
N SER A 808 21.38 -53.43 30.50
CA SER A 808 21.22 -54.88 30.67
C SER A 808 22.08 -55.40 31.82
N GLY A 809 21.51 -56.26 32.66
CA GLY A 809 22.25 -57.02 33.67
C GLY A 809 22.64 -56.26 34.94
N TYR A 810 22.24 -55.01 35.12
CA TYR A 810 22.56 -54.22 36.33
C TYR A 810 21.35 -53.44 36.86
N ARG A 811 21.35 -53.15 38.16
CA ARG A 811 20.37 -52.25 38.76
C ARG A 811 20.60 -50.83 38.24
N SER A 812 19.51 -50.12 37.98
CA SER A 812 19.55 -48.75 37.51
C SER A 812 18.41 -47.94 38.09
N HIS A 813 18.66 -46.64 38.20
CA HIS A 813 17.72 -45.67 38.74
C HIS A 813 17.53 -44.55 37.73
N TYR A 814 16.33 -44.43 37.18
CA TYR A 814 15.95 -43.34 36.29
C TYR A 814 15.02 -42.38 37.03
N THR A 815 15.26 -41.09 36.87
CA THR A 815 14.44 -40.02 37.43
C THR A 815 14.14 -38.97 36.39
N LEU A 816 12.89 -38.50 36.42
CA LEU A 816 12.35 -37.41 35.64
C LEU A 816 11.49 -36.57 36.57
N TYR A 817 11.81 -35.28 36.66
CA TYR A 817 11.02 -34.32 37.40
C TYR A 817 10.93 -33.00 36.65
N VAL A 818 9.81 -32.31 36.86
CA VAL A 818 9.46 -31.08 36.17
C VAL A 818 9.03 -30.05 37.20
N GLN A 819 9.55 -28.84 37.08
CA GLN A 819 9.16 -27.70 37.92
C GLN A 819 8.48 -26.63 37.07
N PHE A 820 7.33 -26.17 37.54
CA PHE A 820 6.67 -24.96 37.05
C PHE A 820 7.12 -23.79 37.90
N LEU A 821 7.64 -22.74 37.28
CA LEU A 821 8.27 -21.62 37.97
C LEU A 821 7.58 -20.29 37.61
N ASP A 822 7.60 -19.35 38.55
CA ASP A 822 7.10 -17.98 38.37
C ASP A 822 8.11 -17.06 37.65
N GLN A 823 7.79 -15.77 37.54
CA GLN A 823 8.65 -14.75 36.92
C GLN A 823 10.04 -14.65 37.57
N GLU A 824 10.13 -14.83 38.88
CA GLU A 824 11.36 -14.80 39.66
C GLU A 824 12.10 -16.15 39.64
N LYS A 825 11.56 -17.13 38.91
CA LYS A 825 12.02 -18.53 38.83
C LYS A 825 11.87 -19.31 40.13
N ASN A 826 10.98 -18.89 41.02
CA ASN A 826 10.62 -19.66 42.20
C ASN A 826 9.68 -20.81 41.81
N PRO A 827 9.84 -22.01 42.40
CA PRO A 827 8.99 -23.14 42.07
C PRO A 827 7.57 -22.98 42.61
N ILE A 828 6.61 -22.81 41.70
CA ILE A 828 5.17 -22.85 41.98
C ILE A 828 4.75 -24.29 42.27
N ARG A 829 5.24 -25.23 41.46
CA ARG A 829 4.92 -26.66 41.60
C ARG A 829 6.08 -27.52 41.11
N THR A 830 6.53 -28.45 41.95
CA THR A 830 7.49 -29.48 41.57
C THR A 830 6.77 -30.82 41.48
N CYS A 831 6.94 -31.49 40.34
CA CYS A 831 6.35 -32.78 40.07
C CYS A 831 7.48 -33.77 39.80
N HIS A 832 7.35 -35.00 40.31
CA HIS A 832 8.24 -36.12 39.98
C HIS A 832 7.42 -37.16 39.21
N PRO A 833 7.16 -36.96 37.90
CA PRO A 833 6.32 -37.87 37.14
C PRO A 833 6.82 -39.31 37.18
N TYR A 834 8.14 -39.50 37.17
CA TYR A 834 8.76 -40.81 37.19
C TYR A 834 10.02 -40.81 38.03
N ASN A 835 10.06 -41.69 39.02
CA ASN A 835 11.24 -41.97 39.82
C ASN A 835 11.30 -43.47 40.07
N TYR A 836 12.09 -44.19 39.26
CA TYR A 836 11.96 -45.64 39.14
C TYR A 836 13.29 -46.36 39.33
N PHE A 837 13.28 -47.34 40.23
CA PHE A 837 14.37 -48.28 40.45
C PHE A 837 14.05 -49.59 39.75
N ARG A 838 14.87 -49.97 38.75
CA ARG A 838 14.68 -51.24 38.03
C ARG A 838 15.62 -52.32 38.58
N GLN A 839 15.05 -53.49 38.84
CA GLN A 839 15.78 -54.71 39.23
C GLN A 839 16.56 -55.29 38.04
N GLN A 840 17.48 -56.21 38.31
CA GLN A 840 18.35 -56.83 37.31
C GLN A 840 17.52 -57.59 36.26
N GLY A 841 17.83 -57.41 34.98
CA GLY A 841 17.18 -58.15 33.89
C GLY A 841 17.90 -57.95 32.55
N SER A 842 17.48 -58.71 31.54
CA SER A 842 18.09 -58.74 30.21
C SER A 842 17.14 -58.22 29.13
N ASP A 843 17.72 -57.57 28.11
CA ASP A 843 17.06 -57.24 26.84
C ASP A 843 15.89 -56.24 26.90
N TYR A 844 16.05 -55.13 27.63
CA TYR A 844 15.00 -54.12 27.74
C TYR A 844 14.74 -53.35 26.42
N PRO A 845 13.47 -53.20 25.99
CA PRO A 845 13.11 -52.32 24.88
C PRO A 845 13.11 -50.84 25.30
N TRP A 846 13.11 -49.94 24.31
CA TRP A 846 12.83 -48.51 24.52
C TRP A 846 11.49 -48.34 25.24
N CYS A 847 11.51 -47.68 26.40
CA CYS A 847 10.31 -47.41 27.19
C CYS A 847 9.94 -45.93 27.05
N GLN A 848 8.71 -45.65 26.60
CA GLN A 848 8.17 -44.30 26.58
C GLN A 848 7.48 -43.98 27.90
N ILE A 849 7.81 -42.81 28.43
CA ILE A 849 7.12 -42.14 29.51
C ILE A 849 6.32 -41.00 28.90
N THR A 850 5.07 -40.82 29.33
CA THR A 850 4.26 -39.66 28.97
C THR A 850 3.41 -39.24 30.16
N TYR A 851 3.41 -37.96 30.46
CA TYR A 851 2.60 -37.38 31.53
C TYR A 851 1.96 -36.08 31.06
N VAL A 852 0.69 -35.86 31.41
CA VAL A 852 -0.06 -34.66 31.03
C VAL A 852 -0.44 -33.90 32.29
N PHE A 853 0.14 -32.71 32.48
CA PHE A 853 -0.23 -31.82 33.56
C PHE A 853 -1.52 -31.08 33.22
N ARG A 854 -2.45 -31.13 34.18
CA ARG A 854 -3.71 -30.40 34.19
C ARG A 854 -3.68 -29.51 35.43
N ASP A 855 -4.19 -28.28 35.29
CA ASP A 855 -4.40 -27.35 36.41
C ASP A 855 -3.15 -27.15 37.28
N TYR A 856 -2.07 -26.61 36.69
CA TYR A 856 -0.80 -26.36 37.38
C TYR A 856 -0.75 -25.04 38.18
N GLY A 857 -1.88 -24.32 38.27
CA GLY A 857 -1.99 -23.03 38.95
C GLY A 857 -1.64 -21.84 38.05
N PRO A 858 -2.04 -20.61 38.43
CA PRO A 858 -1.63 -19.39 37.73
C PRO A 858 -0.17 -19.01 38.05
N GLY A 859 0.40 -18.13 37.25
CA GLY A 859 1.73 -17.54 37.43
C GLY A 859 2.86 -18.31 36.76
N VAL A 860 2.58 -19.40 36.03
CA VAL A 860 3.61 -20.24 35.41
C VAL A 860 4.19 -19.55 34.17
N GLN A 861 5.46 -19.17 34.25
CA GLN A 861 6.21 -18.53 33.17
C GLN A 861 7.39 -19.37 32.66
N PHE A 862 7.92 -20.27 33.48
CA PHE A 862 8.97 -21.19 33.06
C PHE A 862 8.64 -22.64 33.40
N ILE A 863 9.15 -23.54 32.57
CA ILE A 863 9.12 -24.99 32.82
C ILE A 863 10.56 -25.47 32.87
N ARG A 864 11.00 -25.98 34.03
CA ARG A 864 12.28 -26.69 34.15
C ARG A 864 12.02 -28.17 33.99
N PHE A 865 12.61 -28.78 32.97
CA PHE A 865 12.58 -30.22 32.73
C PHE A 865 13.92 -30.81 33.11
N THR A 866 13.94 -31.76 34.06
CA THR A 866 15.16 -32.41 34.53
C THR A 866 15.01 -33.92 34.48
N HIS A 867 15.98 -34.59 33.86
CA HIS A 867 15.98 -36.05 33.79
C HIS A 867 17.39 -36.63 33.84
N GLY A 868 17.46 -37.93 34.13
CA GLY A 868 18.70 -38.68 34.12
C GLY A 868 18.63 -39.86 35.06
N GLY A 869 19.77 -40.23 35.63
CA GLY A 869 19.85 -41.41 36.45
C GLY A 869 21.26 -41.95 36.64
N MET A 870 21.33 -43.15 37.20
CA MET A 870 22.58 -43.89 37.43
C MET A 870 22.40 -45.38 37.12
N GLY A 871 23.46 -45.99 36.62
CA GLY A 871 23.54 -47.44 36.38
C GLY A 871 24.93 -47.85 35.91
N TRP A 872 25.36 -49.08 36.20
CA TRP A 872 26.75 -49.51 36.00
C TRP A 872 27.29 -49.33 34.57
N SER A 873 26.42 -49.49 33.55
CA SER A 873 26.73 -49.19 32.14
C SER A 873 25.86 -48.06 31.54
N GLY A 874 25.29 -47.23 32.43
CA GLY A 874 24.53 -46.06 32.04
C GLY A 874 23.10 -46.34 31.56
N ILE A 875 22.19 -45.41 31.86
CA ILE A 875 20.85 -45.35 31.31
C ILE A 875 20.91 -44.53 30.03
N ARG A 876 20.28 -45.03 28.97
CA ARG A 876 20.12 -44.32 27.71
C ARG A 876 18.83 -43.53 27.74
N VAL A 877 18.88 -42.25 27.44
CA VAL A 877 17.69 -41.39 27.32
C VAL A 877 17.72 -40.63 26.00
N THR A 878 16.57 -40.46 25.35
CA THR A 878 16.49 -39.73 24.06
C THR A 878 15.05 -39.33 23.75
N ASN A 879 14.88 -38.51 22.71
CA ASN A 879 13.59 -38.11 22.15
C ASN A 879 12.61 -37.54 23.20
N SER A 880 13.14 -36.80 24.19
CA SER A 880 12.36 -36.11 25.21
C SER A 880 11.52 -35.00 24.58
N SER A 881 10.28 -34.81 25.05
CA SER A 881 9.45 -33.69 24.61
C SER A 881 8.71 -32.98 25.74
N VAL A 882 8.52 -31.68 25.56
CA VAL A 882 7.57 -30.85 26.31
C VAL A 882 6.71 -30.13 25.28
N GLU A 883 5.40 -30.36 25.32
CA GLU A 883 4.42 -29.83 24.38
C GLU A 883 3.25 -29.20 25.15
N ILE A 884 2.72 -28.09 24.63
CA ILE A 884 1.49 -27.48 25.13
C ILE A 884 0.35 -27.90 24.19
N CYS A 885 -0.65 -28.58 24.73
CA CYS A 885 -1.69 -29.26 23.96
C CYS A 885 -3.10 -28.73 24.28
N PRO A 886 -4.04 -28.79 23.31
CA PRO A 886 -5.45 -28.49 23.55
C PRO A 886 -6.07 -29.45 24.56
N ALA A 887 -7.09 -28.99 25.30
CA ALA A 887 -7.80 -29.79 26.29
C ALA A 887 -8.54 -31.04 25.74
N ALA A 888 -8.64 -31.17 24.41
CA ALA A 888 -9.31 -32.29 23.74
C ALA A 888 -8.48 -33.60 23.67
N GLU A 889 -7.17 -33.57 23.97
CA GLU A 889 -6.31 -34.76 23.88
C GLU A 889 -6.13 -35.44 25.25
N ARG A 890 -6.34 -36.77 25.31
CA ARG A 890 -6.27 -37.56 26.56
C ARG A 890 -4.87 -37.60 27.15
#